data_AF-A0A2K3JIW4-F1
#
_entry.id   AF-A0A2K3JIW4-F1
#
_cell.length_a   1.000
_cell.length_b   1.000
_cell.length_c   1.000
_cell.angle_alpha   90.00
_cell.angle_beta   90.00
_cell.angle_gamma   90.00
#
_symmetry.space_group_name_H-M   'P 1'
#
loop_
_entity.id
_entity.type
_entity.pdbx_description
1 polymer ?
#
loop_
_entity_poly.entity_id
_entity_poly.type
_entity_poly.pdbx_seq_one_letter_code
_entity_poly.pdbx_strand_id
1 'polypeptide(L)'
;MLDRLGKIIEKKPWFVVLVIVLITIGFSLFIPSLVFKTNFEDFAPDNEQVKANKRIANYFGMSKQTMILYIQTEQADSTIDLQALRDQYDLQKKLIEMPEVNATISFITFLDPVCRMEFNKTLENCSDGQLKAAVYDLLNEPQSGEITIFNNDDPNEQIDYYRSFLRSSGKTVDSADIKNCHILNENNTLTFSFEVYSLSDLPSPIKPPFYRVSTMEWYLEFQNSLLPPDFKMTYQIAIRIEPTTSRWQIGNGLFQNLQYLLQQYKNHNLTSYKTTAYLWIKPPGQEMYFPIPLHTANISFDSHSNRITISVARKELGYFGIAPQYGSFELPAKLTNFTAGVRYYQSPLLKRPGGRVVVNTSYLFNRIERLQSRPLISHLISRILQRYDINLDNFSQISESMQDTIVLPSSFSLATIQKLWTQTESVPDTGVSTIVFPLLPQLFRDLRVNALSFISTDYAKTAAPHASICIVQLNLESTDASEVARVNNNIVNKIDELNRRYSSISIQATGEGIVTTQINDVTMQANTIIGPFIFIIILCILFLAFKKPSYVLLPILVFAFSSIWLFGTMALLGITFSIITVALLPLNIGLGVEYSVNILYNYRAERKKGRTSSEAIKISITEVGIAIFLAWFTTFIAFLSFLSATLPPVRDFGVFLALGITYTFIISMTLLASLRYIIDRRTTAAIVQPKTKSFSMTETMGRLAQILVRHQKKVFLTTILLCLVMGTAVTQVKSGFSMNQFIPQDNPALKLYSQINEDFPFSSQDQEYILIEGNIATVITLQGLMETHENLNDNQFIARKADGSAKTESIITIIQQAIVNNQSLVPLFNIDDSTGLPKTNADVQRFYDYLYTNDQYWIQTAGVLHKEGDKYTATIIRIYVDLQSNSDDMTKQFEQLEEEFHEDLADYGEAKSIITGNLLITLSILKNMTESQILSTGICFVLAAIMLILIYRDPVLGLIVMIPVTISIVWVLGSMYFIGYTLNILTITVTSITIGVGIDYSCYITTRFRLVADQTGDVTKAVTETISRTGSAIVIAALSSMFGFGVLAFAPIPPQQQFGIITAITLIYAFISSILILPLVLARWAIWRKKRKGYIISPGPPKRSDGSTANPKDIVEQ
;
A
#
# COMPACT_ATOMS: atom_id res chain seq x y z
N MET A 1 -28.74 20.03 49.25
CA MET A 1 -28.77 18.66 48.71
C MET A 1 -27.94 17.69 49.57
N LEU A 2 -26.64 17.92 49.73
CA LEU A 2 -25.73 17.03 50.50
C LEU A 2 -26.18 16.74 51.95
N ASP A 3 -26.75 17.71 52.68
CA ASP A 3 -27.30 17.46 54.03
C ASP A 3 -28.49 16.47 54.02
N ARG A 4 -29.34 16.50 52.98
CA ARG A 4 -30.44 15.51 52.82
C ARG A 4 -29.86 14.12 52.53
N LEU A 5 -28.82 14.03 51.69
CA LEU A 5 -28.13 12.79 51.37
C LEU A 5 -27.51 12.15 52.64
N GLY A 6 -26.84 12.95 53.47
CA GLY A 6 -26.31 12.51 54.77
C GLY A 6 -27.39 11.94 55.69
N LYS A 7 -28.57 12.59 55.77
CA LYS A 7 -29.71 12.09 56.55
C LYS A 7 -30.30 10.78 56.00
N ILE A 8 -30.31 10.59 54.67
CA ILE A 8 -30.78 9.34 54.05
C ILE A 8 -29.85 8.19 54.39
N ILE A 9 -28.53 8.41 54.27
CA ILE A 9 -27.50 7.42 54.58
C ILE A 9 -27.56 7.01 56.06
N GLU A 10 -27.82 7.97 56.95
CA GLU A 10 -28.03 7.70 58.37
C GLU A 10 -29.28 6.83 58.63
N LYS A 11 -30.42 7.17 58.00
CA LYS A 11 -31.71 6.50 58.26
C LYS A 11 -31.86 5.15 57.57
N LYS A 12 -31.40 4.99 56.33
CA LYS A 12 -31.64 3.80 55.49
C LYS A 12 -30.39 3.39 54.69
N PRO A 13 -29.25 3.07 55.33
CA PRO A 13 -28.01 2.75 54.61
C PRO A 13 -28.11 1.46 53.76
N TRP A 14 -28.80 0.42 54.26
CA TRP A 14 -28.98 -0.84 53.52
C TRP A 14 -29.83 -0.68 52.25
N PHE A 15 -30.79 0.24 52.25
CA PHE A 15 -31.58 0.54 51.07
C PHE A 15 -30.73 1.15 49.96
N VAL A 16 -29.83 2.09 50.32
CA VAL A 16 -28.88 2.70 49.37
C VAL A 16 -27.95 1.64 48.77
N VAL A 17 -27.40 0.75 49.59
CA VAL A 17 -26.55 -0.35 49.12
C VAL A 17 -27.31 -1.27 48.16
N LEU A 18 -28.54 -1.68 48.51
CA LEU A 18 -29.36 -2.56 47.68
C LEU A 18 -29.65 -1.95 46.30
N VAL A 19 -30.03 -0.66 46.25
CA VAL A 19 -30.32 0.04 44.98
C VAL A 19 -29.09 0.06 44.08
N ILE A 20 -27.92 0.39 44.63
CA ILE A 20 -26.67 0.45 43.85
C ILE A 20 -26.27 -0.94 43.34
N VAL A 21 -26.38 -1.97 44.17
CA VAL A 21 -26.09 -3.36 43.76
C VAL A 21 -27.03 -3.80 42.63
N LEU A 22 -28.33 -3.51 42.71
CA LEU A 22 -29.29 -3.84 41.65
C LEU A 22 -28.96 -3.14 40.32
N ILE A 23 -28.65 -1.85 40.36
CA ILE A 23 -28.24 -1.10 39.16
C ILE A 23 -26.96 -1.71 38.57
N THR A 24 -26.00 -2.09 39.42
CA THR A 24 -24.74 -2.71 39.01
C THR A 24 -24.96 -4.06 38.33
N ILE A 25 -25.86 -4.89 38.86
CA ILE A 25 -26.25 -6.16 38.24
C ILE A 25 -26.86 -5.88 36.85
N GLY A 26 -27.74 -4.89 36.73
CA GLY A 26 -28.33 -4.48 35.45
C GLY A 26 -27.28 -4.12 34.39
N PHE A 27 -26.31 -3.26 34.72
CA PHE A 27 -25.22 -2.90 33.80
C PHE A 27 -24.30 -4.08 33.46
N SER A 28 -24.04 -4.98 34.44
CA SER A 28 -23.15 -6.12 34.23
C SER A 28 -23.63 -7.11 33.18
N LEU A 29 -24.96 -7.21 32.97
CA LEU A 29 -25.56 -8.11 31.98
C LEU A 29 -25.23 -7.71 30.54
N PHE A 30 -24.88 -6.45 30.29
CA PHE A 30 -24.54 -5.95 28.96
C PHE A 30 -23.05 -6.10 28.62
N ILE A 31 -22.16 -6.22 29.61
CA ILE A 31 -20.71 -6.30 29.40
C ILE A 31 -20.29 -7.41 28.40
N PRO A 32 -20.89 -8.61 28.38
CA PRO A 32 -20.52 -9.64 27.40
C PRO A 32 -20.75 -9.26 25.93
N SER A 33 -21.54 -8.23 25.65
CA SER A 33 -21.79 -7.72 24.28
C SER A 33 -20.77 -6.66 23.83
N LEU A 34 -19.79 -6.33 24.67
CA LEU A 34 -18.74 -5.36 24.35
C LEU A 34 -17.81 -5.91 23.26
N VAL A 35 -17.71 -5.18 22.13
CA VAL A 35 -16.84 -5.55 21.00
C VAL A 35 -15.48 -4.86 21.14
N PHE A 36 -14.39 -5.62 21.08
CA PHE A 36 -13.02 -5.09 21.08
C PHE A 36 -12.52 -4.95 19.65
N LYS A 37 -12.26 -3.72 19.20
CA LYS A 37 -11.83 -3.44 17.81
C LYS A 37 -11.08 -2.12 17.74
N THR A 38 -9.96 -2.11 17.00
CA THR A 38 -9.20 -0.88 16.68
C THR A 38 -8.83 -0.91 15.20
N ASN A 39 -9.47 -0.07 14.39
CA ASN A 39 -9.19 0.06 12.95
C ASN A 39 -8.63 1.44 12.61
N PHE A 40 -7.85 1.55 11.52
CA PHE A 40 -7.36 2.83 11.01
C PHE A 40 -8.51 3.82 10.71
N GLU A 41 -9.59 3.33 10.08
CA GLU A 41 -10.76 4.13 9.74
C GLU A 41 -11.46 4.77 10.96
N ASP A 42 -11.34 4.17 12.15
CA ASP A 42 -11.95 4.72 13.36
C ASP A 42 -11.29 6.04 13.76
N PHE A 43 -10.02 6.25 13.36
CA PHE A 43 -9.28 7.48 13.62
C PHE A 43 -9.45 8.53 12.51
N ALA A 44 -10.12 8.20 11.41
CA ALA A 44 -10.26 9.13 10.30
C ALA A 44 -11.29 10.25 10.63
N PRO A 45 -11.00 11.52 10.28
CA PRO A 45 -11.94 12.62 10.48
C PRO A 45 -13.17 12.48 9.57
N ASP A 46 -14.29 13.09 9.96
CA ASP A 46 -15.52 13.11 9.16
C ASP A 46 -15.46 14.20 8.06
N ASN A 47 -14.63 13.99 7.03
CA ASN A 47 -14.46 14.91 5.91
C ASN A 47 -14.69 14.26 4.54
N GLU A 48 -14.70 15.06 3.48
CA GLU A 48 -14.96 14.57 2.12
C GLU A 48 -13.89 13.61 1.59
N GLN A 49 -12.61 13.78 1.95
CA GLN A 49 -11.52 12.88 1.56
C GLN A 49 -11.79 11.45 2.09
N VAL A 50 -12.05 11.32 3.39
CA VAL A 50 -12.34 10.02 4.03
C VAL A 50 -13.62 9.38 3.47
N LYS A 51 -14.66 10.20 3.20
CA LYS A 51 -15.90 9.71 2.57
C LYS A 51 -15.67 9.23 1.13
N ALA A 52 -14.83 9.93 0.36
CA ALA A 52 -14.46 9.52 -0.99
C ALA A 52 -13.75 8.16 -0.95
N ASN A 53 -12.83 7.93 -0.01
CA ASN A 53 -12.17 6.63 0.15
C ASN A 53 -13.17 5.48 0.37
N LYS A 54 -14.18 5.70 1.22
CA LYS A 54 -15.27 4.73 1.45
C LYS A 54 -16.12 4.50 0.20
N ARG A 55 -16.38 5.55 -0.59
CA ARG A 55 -17.08 5.42 -1.88
C ARG A 55 -16.26 4.64 -2.91
N ILE A 56 -14.95 4.86 -3.00
CA ILE A 56 -14.04 4.07 -3.85
C ILE A 56 -14.16 2.58 -3.52
N ALA A 57 -14.10 2.24 -2.22
CA ALA A 57 -14.25 0.85 -1.77
C ALA A 57 -15.59 0.24 -2.23
N ASN A 58 -16.69 1.00 -2.14
CA ASN A 58 -18.02 0.56 -2.56
C ASN A 58 -18.18 0.46 -4.09
N TYR A 59 -17.66 1.43 -4.85
CA TYR A 59 -17.83 1.50 -6.30
C TYR A 59 -16.96 0.49 -7.05
N PHE A 60 -15.71 0.31 -6.61
CA PHE A 60 -14.72 -0.46 -7.36
C PHE A 60 -14.34 -1.79 -6.67
N GLY A 61 -15.00 -2.15 -5.56
CA GLY A 61 -14.75 -3.39 -4.84
C GLY A 61 -13.34 -3.49 -4.25
N MET A 62 -12.73 -2.34 -3.95
CA MET A 62 -11.33 -2.20 -3.53
C MET A 62 -11.06 -2.68 -2.09
N SER A 63 -12.07 -3.19 -1.38
CA SER A 63 -11.92 -3.72 -0.02
C SER A 63 -11.32 -5.13 0.04
N LYS A 64 -10.57 -5.56 -0.99
CA LYS A 64 -9.87 -6.85 -0.93
C LYS A 64 -8.58 -6.65 -0.14
N GLN A 65 -8.58 -7.09 1.11
CA GLN A 65 -7.34 -7.11 1.88
C GLN A 65 -6.29 -7.92 1.13
N THR A 66 -5.09 -7.37 1.07
CA THR A 66 -3.93 -8.05 0.50
C THR A 66 -2.98 -8.49 1.60
N MET A 67 -2.48 -9.71 1.48
CA MET A 67 -1.37 -10.22 2.26
C MET A 67 -0.14 -10.26 1.36
N ILE A 68 0.99 -9.77 1.84
CA ILE A 68 2.27 -9.82 1.13
C ILE A 68 3.11 -10.92 1.76
N LEU A 69 3.51 -11.88 0.94
CA LEU A 69 4.47 -12.91 1.30
C LEU A 69 5.84 -12.47 0.84
N TYR A 70 6.77 -12.45 1.76
CA TYR A 70 8.17 -12.20 1.52
C TYR A 70 8.89 -13.54 1.46
N ILE A 71 9.53 -13.81 0.33
CA ILE A 71 10.15 -15.09 0.01
C ILE A 71 11.66 -14.85 -0.11
N GLN A 72 12.44 -15.42 0.79
CA GLN A 72 13.90 -15.33 0.79
C GLN A 72 14.52 -16.67 0.47
N THR A 73 15.76 -16.66 -0.01
CA THR A 73 16.54 -17.89 -0.15
C THR A 73 17.12 -18.33 1.20
N GLU A 74 17.08 -19.65 1.47
CA GLU A 74 17.77 -20.25 2.63
C GLU A 74 19.03 -21.01 2.20
N GLN A 75 18.91 -21.85 1.16
CA GLN A 75 20.02 -22.66 0.61
C GLN A 75 20.28 -22.41 -0.88
N ALA A 76 19.39 -21.68 -1.55
CA ALA A 76 19.53 -21.31 -2.96
C ALA A 76 20.36 -20.01 -3.09
N ASP A 77 21.07 -19.86 -4.20
CA ASP A 77 21.85 -18.64 -4.47
C ASP A 77 20.92 -17.50 -4.90
N SER A 78 19.73 -17.82 -5.45
CA SER A 78 18.74 -16.83 -5.87
C SER A 78 17.29 -17.32 -5.82
N THR A 79 16.33 -16.41 -5.63
CA THR A 79 14.89 -16.72 -5.70
C THR A 79 14.39 -17.09 -7.09
N ILE A 80 15.19 -16.81 -8.14
CA ILE A 80 14.94 -17.26 -9.51
C ILE A 80 15.66 -18.57 -9.87
N ASP A 81 16.27 -19.25 -8.89
CA ASP A 81 16.82 -20.59 -9.10
C ASP A 81 15.70 -21.61 -9.36
N LEU A 82 16.04 -22.67 -10.10
CA LEU A 82 15.07 -23.65 -10.59
C LEU A 82 14.22 -24.29 -9.49
N GLN A 83 14.84 -24.68 -8.36
CA GLN A 83 14.12 -25.27 -7.23
C GLN A 83 13.25 -24.23 -6.51
N ALA A 84 13.76 -23.01 -6.33
CA ALA A 84 13.03 -21.91 -5.71
C ALA A 84 11.80 -21.51 -6.54
N LEU A 85 11.89 -21.52 -7.88
CA LEU A 85 10.77 -21.26 -8.78
C LEU A 85 9.70 -22.35 -8.71
N ARG A 86 10.11 -23.63 -8.60
CA ARG A 86 9.18 -24.75 -8.43
C ARG A 86 8.46 -24.69 -7.07
N ASP A 87 9.20 -24.39 -6.00
CA ASP A 87 8.65 -24.24 -4.65
C ASP A 87 7.67 -23.05 -4.57
N GLN A 88 8.00 -21.91 -5.21
CA GLN A 88 7.11 -20.75 -5.34
C GLN A 88 5.83 -21.07 -6.14
N TYR A 89 5.93 -21.84 -7.22
CA TYR A 89 4.77 -22.26 -8.01
C TYR A 89 3.85 -23.20 -7.22
N ASP A 90 4.41 -24.17 -6.48
CA ASP A 90 3.65 -25.07 -5.60
C ASP A 90 2.96 -24.29 -4.46
N LEU A 91 3.65 -23.31 -3.86
CA LEU A 91 3.07 -22.39 -2.88
C LEU A 91 1.85 -21.66 -3.47
N GLN A 92 2.00 -21.06 -4.66
CA GLN A 92 0.93 -20.31 -5.32
C GLN A 92 -0.31 -21.19 -5.57
N LYS A 93 -0.10 -22.40 -6.08
CA LYS A 93 -1.16 -23.39 -6.36
C LYS A 93 -1.93 -23.75 -5.10
N LYS A 94 -1.23 -24.05 -4.00
CA LYS A 94 -1.86 -24.41 -2.72
C LYS A 94 -2.60 -23.25 -2.05
N LEU A 95 -2.14 -22.01 -2.24
CA LEU A 95 -2.85 -20.84 -1.75
C LEU A 95 -4.14 -20.61 -2.53
N ILE A 96 -4.13 -20.73 -3.87
CA ILE A 96 -5.33 -20.59 -4.71
C ILE A 96 -6.38 -21.66 -4.42
N GLU A 97 -5.97 -22.86 -3.97
CA GLU A 97 -6.90 -23.92 -3.55
C GLU A 97 -7.70 -23.56 -2.27
N MET A 98 -7.27 -22.55 -1.51
CA MET A 98 -7.98 -22.09 -0.31
C MET A 98 -9.19 -21.23 -0.69
N PRO A 99 -10.39 -21.50 -0.14
CA PRO A 99 -11.59 -20.72 -0.46
C PRO A 99 -11.49 -19.24 -0.05
N GLU A 100 -10.62 -18.93 0.91
CA GLU A 100 -10.38 -17.56 1.38
C GLU A 100 -9.46 -16.75 0.46
N VAL A 101 -8.78 -17.37 -0.51
CA VAL A 101 -7.84 -16.70 -1.43
C VAL A 101 -8.53 -16.49 -2.77
N ASN A 102 -8.67 -15.23 -3.18
CA ASN A 102 -9.26 -14.88 -4.47
C ASN A 102 -8.25 -15.02 -5.62
N ALA A 103 -7.03 -14.51 -5.42
CA ALA A 103 -5.98 -14.51 -6.43
C ALA A 103 -4.61 -14.35 -5.78
N THR A 104 -3.57 -14.70 -6.52
CA THR A 104 -2.17 -14.52 -6.13
C THR A 104 -1.40 -13.93 -7.30
N ILE A 105 -0.49 -13.00 -7.01
CA ILE A 105 0.36 -12.33 -8.00
C ILE A 105 1.80 -12.39 -7.50
N SER A 106 2.69 -12.95 -8.31
CA SER A 106 4.10 -13.14 -8.00
C SER A 106 4.92 -13.17 -9.29
N PHE A 107 6.25 -13.27 -9.18
CA PHE A 107 7.12 -13.50 -10.34
C PHE A 107 6.65 -14.68 -11.22
N ILE A 108 6.16 -15.75 -10.59
CA ILE A 108 5.64 -16.95 -11.26
C ILE A 108 4.42 -16.65 -12.14
N THR A 109 3.60 -15.67 -11.75
CA THR A 109 2.40 -15.25 -12.49
C THR A 109 2.75 -14.72 -13.89
N PHE A 110 3.94 -14.11 -14.03
CA PHE A 110 4.44 -13.62 -15.31
C PHE A 110 5.27 -14.66 -16.07
N LEU A 111 5.90 -15.59 -15.35
CA LEU A 111 6.72 -16.66 -15.95
C LEU A 111 5.90 -17.82 -16.54
N ASP A 112 4.80 -18.25 -15.91
CA ASP A 112 3.98 -19.37 -16.42
C ASP A 112 3.40 -19.10 -17.83
N PRO A 113 2.88 -17.89 -18.16
CA PRO A 113 2.48 -17.56 -19.52
C PRO A 113 3.61 -17.69 -20.54
N VAL A 114 4.85 -17.31 -20.18
CA VAL A 114 6.03 -17.47 -21.06
C VAL A 114 6.31 -18.95 -21.32
N CYS A 115 6.29 -19.79 -20.27
CA CYS A 115 6.43 -21.24 -20.42
C CYS A 115 5.37 -21.85 -21.35
N ARG A 116 4.11 -21.40 -21.25
CA ARG A 116 3.03 -21.85 -22.13
C ARG A 116 3.22 -21.39 -23.56
N MET A 117 3.60 -20.13 -23.77
CA MET A 117 3.82 -19.57 -25.10
C MET A 117 4.99 -20.22 -25.83
N GLU A 118 6.10 -20.50 -25.13
CA GLU A 118 7.29 -21.06 -25.76
C GLU A 118 7.30 -22.59 -25.83
N PHE A 119 6.80 -23.27 -24.80
CA PHE A 119 6.95 -24.71 -24.67
C PHE A 119 5.63 -25.48 -24.64
N ASN A 120 4.48 -24.79 -24.71
CA ASN A 120 3.14 -25.37 -24.54
C ASN A 120 3.03 -26.24 -23.27
N LYS A 121 3.69 -25.79 -22.20
CA LYS A 121 3.75 -26.47 -20.91
C LYS A 121 3.53 -25.46 -19.79
N THR A 122 2.95 -25.93 -18.70
CA THR A 122 2.98 -25.20 -17.43
C THR A 122 4.38 -25.25 -16.82
N LEU A 123 4.69 -24.30 -15.94
CA LEU A 123 5.97 -24.23 -15.23
C LEU A 123 6.34 -25.58 -14.57
N GLU A 124 5.36 -26.26 -13.96
CA GLU A 124 5.52 -27.59 -13.33
C GLU A 124 6.11 -28.64 -14.30
N ASN A 125 5.70 -28.60 -15.58
CA ASN A 125 6.05 -29.60 -16.59
C ASN A 125 7.25 -29.21 -17.46
N CYS A 126 7.79 -28.00 -17.30
CA CYS A 126 9.00 -27.56 -17.99
C CYS A 126 10.23 -28.32 -17.46
N SER A 127 11.14 -28.70 -18.37
CA SER A 127 12.46 -29.18 -17.96
C SER A 127 13.31 -28.02 -17.44
N ASP A 128 14.35 -28.33 -16.68
CA ASP A 128 15.24 -27.33 -16.10
C ASP A 128 15.86 -26.39 -17.15
N GLY A 129 16.22 -26.94 -18.32
CA GLY A 129 16.70 -26.14 -19.45
C GLY A 129 15.63 -25.23 -20.05
N GLN A 130 14.38 -25.71 -20.13
CA GLN A 130 13.24 -24.91 -20.63
C GLN A 130 12.91 -23.77 -19.66
N LEU A 131 12.90 -24.04 -18.36
CA LEU A 131 12.62 -23.03 -17.34
C LEU A 131 13.71 -21.95 -17.32
N LYS A 132 14.99 -22.35 -17.42
CA LYS A 132 16.11 -21.40 -17.52
C LYS A 132 15.99 -20.51 -18.76
N ALA A 133 15.57 -21.06 -19.90
CA ALA A 133 15.31 -20.28 -21.11
C ALA A 133 14.15 -19.29 -20.90
N ALA A 134 13.01 -19.74 -20.37
CA ALA A 134 11.87 -18.86 -20.11
C ALA A 134 12.22 -17.69 -19.17
N VAL A 135 13.00 -17.93 -18.11
CA VAL A 135 13.48 -16.87 -17.21
C VAL A 135 14.38 -15.89 -17.95
N TYR A 136 15.31 -16.40 -18.77
CA TYR A 136 16.20 -15.58 -19.58
C TYR A 136 15.42 -14.69 -20.57
N ASP A 137 14.44 -15.25 -21.27
CA ASP A 137 13.64 -14.51 -22.26
C ASP A 137 12.66 -13.52 -21.63
N LEU A 138 12.20 -13.79 -20.40
CA LEU A 138 11.36 -12.86 -19.65
C LEU A 138 12.17 -11.67 -19.11
N LEU A 139 13.37 -11.90 -18.59
CA LEU A 139 14.12 -10.86 -17.86
C LEU A 139 15.06 -10.03 -18.73
N ASN A 140 15.46 -10.52 -19.91
CA ASN A 140 16.34 -9.79 -20.82
C ASN A 140 15.57 -8.99 -21.88
N GLU A 141 16.17 -7.90 -22.35
CA GLU A 141 15.58 -7.16 -23.47
C GLU A 141 15.68 -7.96 -24.77
N PRO A 142 14.64 -7.92 -25.62
CA PRO A 142 14.75 -8.43 -26.97
C PRO A 142 15.88 -7.68 -27.67
N GLN A 143 16.88 -8.40 -28.17
CA GLN A 143 18.07 -7.80 -28.77
C GLN A 143 17.69 -6.90 -29.95
N SER A 144 17.84 -5.59 -29.75
CA SER A 144 17.67 -4.54 -30.76
C SER A 144 19.02 -4.26 -31.42
N GLY A 145 19.50 -5.22 -32.23
CA GLY A 145 20.76 -5.10 -32.92
C GLY A 145 20.91 -6.06 -34.09
N GLU A 146 21.83 -5.73 -34.99
CA GLU A 146 22.23 -6.61 -36.08
C GLU A 146 22.95 -7.83 -35.48
N ILE A 147 22.34 -9.01 -35.54
CA ILE A 147 22.93 -10.26 -35.04
C ILE A 147 23.63 -10.96 -36.20
N THR A 148 24.94 -11.18 -36.04
CA THR A 148 25.74 -11.98 -36.96
C THR A 148 25.48 -13.47 -36.74
N ILE A 149 24.95 -14.16 -37.75
CA ILE A 149 24.52 -15.57 -37.71
C ILE A 149 25.69 -16.55 -37.80
N PHE A 150 26.72 -16.16 -38.54
CA PHE A 150 27.93 -16.95 -38.78
C PHE A 150 29.12 -16.06 -38.45
N ASN A 151 30.02 -16.52 -37.59
CA ASN A 151 31.23 -15.79 -37.23
C ASN A 151 32.43 -16.53 -37.84
N ASN A 152 32.51 -16.54 -39.17
CA ASN A 152 33.63 -17.11 -39.90
C ASN A 152 34.47 -15.96 -40.46
N ASP A 153 35.41 -15.46 -39.67
CA ASP A 153 36.67 -14.99 -40.24
C ASP A 153 37.58 -16.21 -40.26
N ASP A 154 37.53 -17.05 -41.31
CA ASP A 154 38.62 -17.99 -41.56
C ASP A 154 39.74 -17.23 -42.27
N PRO A 155 40.86 -16.87 -41.60
CA PRO A 155 41.95 -16.15 -42.23
C PRO A 155 42.75 -17.06 -43.19
N ASN A 156 42.44 -18.36 -43.24
CA ASN A 156 43.17 -19.39 -43.98
C ASN A 156 42.39 -20.01 -45.13
N GLU A 157 41.18 -19.52 -45.45
CA GLU A 157 40.50 -19.93 -46.69
C GLU A 157 41.32 -19.40 -47.88
N GLN A 158 42.16 -20.26 -48.46
CA GLN A 158 42.89 -19.94 -49.68
C GLN A 158 41.87 -19.77 -50.81
N ILE A 159 41.65 -18.52 -51.24
CA ILE A 159 40.90 -18.22 -52.46
C ILE A 159 41.70 -18.81 -53.64
N ASP A 160 41.35 -20.03 -54.05
CA ASP A 160 42.14 -20.85 -54.95
C ASP A 160 41.85 -20.48 -56.42
N TYR A 161 42.50 -19.42 -56.91
CA TYR A 161 42.39 -18.98 -58.30
C TYR A 161 43.21 -19.87 -59.25
N TYR A 162 42.73 -21.08 -59.60
CA TYR A 162 43.36 -21.89 -60.68
C TYR A 162 42.44 -22.28 -61.85
N ARG A 163 43.04 -22.21 -63.05
CA ARG A 163 42.44 -22.17 -64.39
C ARG A 163 42.66 -23.47 -65.19
N SER A 164 41.70 -23.74 -66.10
CA SER A 164 41.79 -24.42 -67.41
C SER A 164 41.35 -25.90 -67.47
N PHE A 165 40.66 -26.34 -68.54
CA PHE A 165 41.20 -26.44 -69.90
C PHE A 165 40.19 -25.97 -70.99
N LEU A 166 40.67 -25.06 -71.87
CA LEU A 166 40.05 -24.50 -73.10
C LEU A 166 39.20 -23.20 -73.00
N ARG A 167 39.95 -22.09 -73.09
CA ARG A 167 39.71 -20.75 -73.69
C ARG A 167 38.58 -19.82 -73.17
N SER A 168 39.09 -18.70 -72.62
CA SER A 168 38.60 -17.31 -72.43
C SER A 168 37.71 -16.93 -71.24
N SER A 169 38.39 -16.26 -70.28
CA SER A 169 37.98 -15.13 -69.42
C SER A 169 36.55 -15.09 -68.86
N GLY A 170 36.40 -15.63 -67.65
CA GLY A 170 35.41 -15.22 -66.66
C GLY A 170 35.98 -15.55 -65.27
N LYS A 171 35.90 -14.60 -64.33
CA LYS A 171 36.27 -14.81 -62.92
C LYS A 171 35.35 -15.87 -62.29
N THR A 172 35.88 -16.67 -61.36
CA THR A 172 35.21 -17.78 -60.67
C THR A 172 34.19 -17.29 -59.62
N VAL A 173 33.40 -18.23 -59.10
CA VAL A 173 32.22 -18.06 -58.23
C VAL A 173 32.56 -17.42 -56.88
N ASP A 174 33.83 -17.43 -56.51
CA ASP A 174 34.40 -17.11 -55.20
C ASP A 174 34.17 -15.67 -54.70
N SER A 175 33.80 -14.71 -55.56
CA SER A 175 33.55 -13.31 -55.15
C SER A 175 32.13 -13.07 -54.60
N ALA A 176 31.18 -13.97 -54.92
CA ALA A 176 29.77 -13.89 -54.51
C ALA A 176 29.44 -14.79 -53.31
N ASP A 177 30.46 -15.50 -52.81
CA ASP A 177 30.40 -16.39 -51.67
C ASP A 177 30.14 -15.61 -50.38
N ILE A 178 29.44 -16.26 -49.45
CA ILE A 178 28.87 -15.62 -48.28
C ILE A 178 29.92 -15.59 -47.17
N LYS A 179 30.44 -14.39 -46.88
CA LYS A 179 31.37 -14.16 -45.77
C LYS A 179 30.65 -14.21 -44.43
N ASN A 180 29.60 -13.41 -44.25
CA ASN A 180 28.77 -13.39 -43.05
C ASN A 180 27.29 -13.22 -43.41
N CYS A 181 26.41 -13.65 -42.51
CA CYS A 181 25.00 -13.30 -42.58
C CYS A 181 24.59 -12.55 -41.32
N HIS A 182 23.72 -11.56 -41.48
CA HIS A 182 23.16 -10.83 -40.37
C HIS A 182 21.63 -10.80 -40.42
N ILE A 183 21.00 -10.81 -39.25
CA ILE A 183 19.57 -10.54 -39.10
C ILE A 183 19.41 -9.30 -38.23
N LEU A 184 18.57 -8.39 -38.68
CA LEU A 184 18.22 -7.16 -37.99
C LEU A 184 16.69 -7.07 -37.89
N ASN A 185 16.18 -6.79 -36.70
CA ASN A 185 14.76 -6.55 -36.46
C ASN A 185 14.55 -5.07 -36.10
N GLU A 186 13.95 -4.31 -37.01
CA GLU A 186 13.71 -2.87 -36.85
C GLU A 186 12.30 -2.48 -37.33
N ASN A 187 11.57 -1.67 -36.57
CA ASN A 187 10.33 -1.00 -37.00
C ASN A 187 9.31 -1.91 -37.73
N ASN A 188 9.05 -3.10 -37.18
CA ASN A 188 8.14 -4.11 -37.75
C ASN A 188 8.61 -4.74 -39.08
N THR A 189 9.90 -4.58 -39.41
CA THR A 189 10.57 -5.18 -40.55
C THR A 189 11.70 -6.09 -40.10
N LEU A 190 11.82 -7.24 -40.75
CA LEU A 190 12.91 -8.17 -40.55
C LEU A 190 13.85 -8.05 -41.75
N THR A 191 15.08 -7.63 -41.48
CA THR A 191 16.12 -7.43 -42.49
C THR A 191 17.13 -8.57 -42.41
N PHE A 192 17.36 -9.22 -43.54
CA PHE A 192 18.35 -10.27 -43.71
C PHE A 192 19.46 -9.74 -44.62
N SER A 193 20.69 -9.75 -44.13
CA SER A 193 21.86 -9.22 -44.82
C SER A 193 22.85 -10.34 -45.11
N PHE A 194 23.34 -10.41 -46.33
CA PHE A 194 24.43 -11.29 -46.77
C PHE A 194 25.65 -10.44 -47.07
N GLU A 195 26.71 -10.56 -46.28
CA GLU A 195 28.03 -9.97 -46.57
C GLU A 195 28.77 -10.95 -47.49
N VAL A 196 29.23 -10.47 -48.65
CA VAL A 196 29.97 -11.29 -49.63
C VAL A 196 31.38 -10.74 -49.86
N TYR A 197 32.29 -11.54 -50.42
CA TYR A 197 33.70 -11.14 -50.57
C TYR A 197 33.93 -9.91 -51.48
N SER A 198 33.22 -9.76 -52.62
CA SER A 198 33.27 -8.56 -53.47
C SER A 198 32.04 -8.39 -54.35
N LEU A 199 31.21 -7.37 -54.08
CA LEU A 199 30.12 -6.92 -54.96
C LEU A 199 30.60 -6.00 -56.09
N SER A 200 31.75 -5.35 -55.93
CA SER A 200 32.30 -4.42 -56.93
C SER A 200 32.73 -5.11 -58.24
N ASP A 201 33.02 -6.42 -58.18
CA ASP A 201 33.32 -7.26 -59.34
C ASP A 201 32.07 -7.70 -60.14
N LEU A 202 30.87 -7.48 -59.59
CA LEU A 202 29.60 -7.68 -60.28
C LEU A 202 29.25 -6.42 -61.09
N PRO A 203 29.20 -6.48 -62.44
CA PRO A 203 28.91 -5.30 -63.24
C PRO A 203 27.49 -4.77 -62.97
N SER A 204 27.39 -3.45 -62.75
CA SER A 204 26.17 -2.65 -62.51
C SER A 204 24.93 -3.00 -63.36
N PRO A 205 23.73 -2.58 -62.90
CA PRO A 205 22.92 -3.35 -61.97
C PRO A 205 22.41 -4.63 -62.65
N ILE A 206 22.63 -5.77 -62.00
CA ILE A 206 21.98 -7.04 -62.34
C ILE A 206 22.29 -7.56 -63.77
N LYS A 207 23.56 -7.50 -64.20
CA LYS A 207 24.04 -8.49 -65.17
C LYS A 207 24.75 -9.58 -64.38
N PRO A 208 24.21 -10.81 -64.27
CA PRO A 208 24.94 -11.88 -63.62
C PRO A 208 26.33 -11.99 -64.28
N PRO A 209 27.38 -12.35 -63.52
CA PRO A 209 28.77 -12.27 -63.96
C PRO A 209 29.07 -13.18 -65.16
N PHE A 210 28.10 -14.01 -65.54
CA PHE A 210 28.11 -14.85 -66.71
C PHE A 210 27.06 -14.37 -67.71
N TYR A 211 27.48 -14.06 -68.94
CA TYR A 211 26.59 -13.73 -70.08
C TYR A 211 25.58 -14.86 -70.44
N ARG A 212 25.57 -15.96 -69.68
CA ARG A 212 24.77 -17.17 -69.88
C ARG A 212 24.10 -17.72 -68.61
N VAL A 213 24.37 -17.22 -67.40
CA VAL A 213 23.85 -17.89 -66.19
C VAL A 213 22.34 -17.73 -66.04
N SER A 214 21.74 -18.89 -65.78
CA SER A 214 20.37 -19.11 -65.30
C SER A 214 20.19 -18.50 -63.91
N THR A 215 18.97 -18.48 -63.36
CA THR A 215 18.75 -17.86 -62.05
C THR A 215 19.77 -18.27 -61.01
N MET A 216 20.21 -17.27 -60.27
CA MET A 216 21.03 -17.40 -59.08
C MET A 216 20.20 -17.00 -57.86
N GLU A 217 20.46 -17.64 -56.74
CA GLU A 217 19.75 -17.40 -55.50
C GLU A 217 20.72 -17.45 -54.30
N TRP A 218 20.78 -16.35 -53.55
CA TRP A 218 21.32 -16.35 -52.18
C TRP A 218 20.19 -16.66 -51.24
N TYR A 219 20.39 -17.58 -50.32
CA TYR A 219 19.36 -17.96 -49.38
C TYR A 219 19.90 -18.11 -47.98
N LEU A 220 19.00 -17.90 -47.02
CA LEU A 220 19.17 -18.24 -45.62
C LEU A 220 18.02 -19.17 -45.22
N GLU A 221 18.37 -20.41 -44.91
CA GLU A 221 17.47 -21.40 -44.35
C GLU A 221 17.47 -21.31 -42.82
N PHE A 222 16.29 -21.46 -42.22
CA PHE A 222 16.07 -21.45 -40.78
C PHE A 222 14.78 -22.18 -40.41
N GLN A 223 14.61 -22.47 -39.13
CA GLN A 223 13.41 -23.10 -38.57
C GLN A 223 12.87 -22.28 -37.40
N ASN A 224 11.56 -22.24 -37.25
CA ASN A 224 10.94 -21.74 -36.02
C ASN A 224 10.87 -22.88 -35.00
N SER A 225 11.73 -22.83 -33.99
CA SER A 225 11.85 -23.89 -32.98
C SER A 225 10.67 -24.01 -32.03
N LEU A 226 9.85 -22.96 -31.89
CA LEU A 226 8.68 -22.92 -31.01
C LEU A 226 7.44 -23.64 -31.59
N LEU A 227 7.45 -24.00 -32.88
CA LEU A 227 6.33 -24.71 -33.48
C LEU A 227 6.26 -26.17 -32.99
N PRO A 228 5.05 -26.72 -32.73
CA PRO A 228 4.89 -28.14 -32.40
C PRO A 228 5.49 -29.03 -33.50
N PRO A 229 5.93 -30.27 -33.18
CA PRO A 229 6.59 -31.16 -34.13
C PRO A 229 5.80 -31.34 -35.44
N ASP A 230 4.47 -31.44 -35.34
CA ASP A 230 3.55 -31.63 -36.46
C ASP A 230 3.44 -30.41 -37.38
N PHE A 231 3.95 -29.25 -36.94
CA PHE A 231 3.94 -27.98 -37.66
C PHE A 231 5.34 -27.39 -37.88
N LYS A 232 6.41 -28.14 -37.56
CA LYS A 232 7.80 -27.68 -37.77
C LYS A 232 8.12 -27.59 -39.25
N MET A 233 7.93 -26.39 -39.79
CA MET A 233 8.30 -26.02 -41.15
C MET A 233 9.77 -25.59 -41.22
N THR A 234 10.42 -25.91 -42.34
CA THR A 234 11.73 -25.33 -42.68
C THR A 234 11.51 -24.19 -43.66
N TYR A 235 12.01 -23.02 -43.32
CA TYR A 235 11.87 -21.79 -44.10
C TYR A 235 13.21 -21.47 -44.76
N GLN A 236 13.17 -20.99 -45.99
CA GLN A 236 14.36 -20.53 -46.70
C GLN A 236 14.02 -19.20 -47.36
N ILE A 237 14.47 -18.11 -46.76
CA ILE A 237 14.32 -16.77 -47.35
C ILE A 237 15.42 -16.55 -48.37
N ALA A 238 15.06 -16.06 -49.56
CA ALA A 238 15.98 -16.09 -50.68
C ALA A 238 15.84 -14.89 -51.63
N ILE A 239 16.98 -14.36 -52.07
CA ILE A 239 17.08 -13.35 -53.12
C ILE A 239 17.33 -14.05 -54.44
N ARG A 240 16.34 -13.96 -55.33
CA ARG A 240 16.37 -14.56 -56.64
C ARG A 240 16.73 -13.50 -57.68
N ILE A 241 17.88 -13.66 -58.34
CA ILE A 241 18.15 -12.95 -59.60
C ILE A 241 17.69 -13.83 -60.75
N GLU A 242 16.71 -13.36 -61.52
CA GLU A 242 16.20 -14.10 -62.67
C GLU A 242 15.93 -13.21 -63.88
N PRO A 243 15.97 -13.76 -65.11
CA PRO A 243 15.57 -12.99 -66.29
C PRO A 243 14.12 -12.49 -66.16
N THR A 244 13.86 -11.25 -66.55
CA THR A 244 12.51 -10.65 -66.49
C THR A 244 11.49 -11.44 -67.32
N THR A 245 11.92 -12.04 -68.42
CA THR A 245 11.07 -12.81 -69.34
C THR A 245 11.52 -14.26 -69.42
N SER A 246 10.57 -15.19 -69.31
CA SER A 246 10.81 -16.61 -69.62
C SER A 246 11.26 -16.78 -71.08
N ARG A 247 12.18 -17.71 -71.35
CA ARG A 247 12.62 -18.00 -72.73
C ARG A 247 11.72 -19.01 -73.45
N TRP A 248 10.89 -19.75 -72.72
CA TRP A 248 9.95 -20.73 -73.29
C TRP A 248 8.82 -21.02 -72.28
N GLN A 249 7.55 -20.99 -72.69
CA GLN A 249 6.39 -21.26 -71.83
C GLN A 249 5.66 -22.53 -72.31
N ILE A 250 5.66 -23.59 -71.50
CA ILE A 250 4.88 -24.81 -71.77
C ILE A 250 3.39 -24.50 -71.63
N GLY A 251 2.62 -24.85 -72.65
CA GLY A 251 1.19 -24.53 -72.79
C GLY A 251 0.93 -23.66 -74.03
N ASN A 252 1.89 -22.81 -74.39
CA ASN A 252 1.86 -22.07 -75.67
C ASN A 252 2.40 -22.97 -76.79
N GLY A 253 1.80 -22.90 -77.98
CA GLY A 253 2.24 -23.68 -79.13
C GLY A 253 3.71 -23.40 -79.48
N LEU A 254 4.37 -24.33 -80.17
CA LEU A 254 5.79 -24.22 -80.55
C LEU A 254 6.06 -22.92 -81.34
N PHE A 255 5.10 -22.52 -82.20
CA PHE A 255 5.16 -21.29 -82.99
C PHE A 255 4.97 -20.02 -82.14
N GLN A 256 4.07 -20.06 -81.15
CA GLN A 256 3.83 -18.93 -80.24
C GLN A 256 5.02 -18.69 -79.32
N ASN A 257 5.67 -19.77 -78.85
CA ASN A 257 6.91 -19.67 -78.06
C ASN A 257 8.07 -19.11 -78.88
N LEU A 258 8.25 -19.55 -80.12
CA LEU A 258 9.27 -19.00 -81.02
C LEU A 258 9.01 -17.52 -81.34
N GLN A 259 7.76 -17.16 -81.62
CA GLN A 259 7.36 -15.77 -81.85
C GLN A 259 7.60 -14.89 -80.63
N TYR A 260 7.26 -15.38 -79.43
CA TYR A 260 7.53 -14.70 -78.17
C TYR A 260 9.03 -14.50 -77.94
N LEU A 261 9.84 -15.53 -78.18
CA LEU A 261 11.30 -15.46 -78.02
C LEU A 261 11.93 -14.46 -79.01
N LEU A 262 11.48 -14.47 -80.27
CA LEU A 262 11.90 -13.50 -81.31
C LEU A 262 11.47 -12.07 -80.96
N GLN A 263 10.27 -11.88 -80.41
CA GLN A 263 9.75 -10.58 -80.00
C GLN A 263 10.55 -10.02 -78.81
N GLN A 264 10.91 -10.85 -77.82
CA GLN A 264 11.76 -10.43 -76.71
C GLN A 264 13.22 -10.19 -77.12
N TYR A 265 13.72 -10.93 -78.12
CA TYR A 265 15.03 -10.67 -78.73
C TYR A 265 15.07 -9.28 -79.39
N LYS A 266 14.03 -8.94 -80.16
CA LYS A 266 13.90 -7.63 -80.81
C LYS A 266 13.80 -6.48 -79.80
N ASN A 267 13.12 -6.71 -78.67
CA ASN A 267 12.92 -5.71 -77.62
C ASN A 267 14.11 -5.56 -76.65
N HIS A 268 15.25 -6.23 -76.88
CA HIS A 268 16.43 -6.24 -75.98
C HIS A 268 16.14 -6.71 -74.54
N ASN A 269 14.97 -7.33 -74.30
CA ASN A 269 14.55 -7.76 -72.97
C ASN A 269 15.22 -9.06 -72.51
N LEU A 270 15.78 -9.86 -73.43
CA LEU A 270 16.44 -11.14 -73.11
C LEU A 270 17.67 -11.02 -72.19
N THR A 271 18.24 -9.82 -72.06
CA THR A 271 19.38 -9.51 -71.18
C THR A 271 18.97 -8.79 -69.90
N SER A 272 17.68 -8.50 -69.71
CA SER A 272 17.18 -7.85 -68.49
C SER A 272 16.89 -8.88 -67.41
N TYR A 273 17.31 -8.57 -66.18
CA TYR A 273 17.10 -9.39 -65.00
C TYR A 273 16.27 -8.61 -63.99
N LYS A 274 15.45 -9.32 -63.23
CA LYS A 274 14.73 -8.84 -62.06
C LYS A 274 15.26 -9.54 -60.81
N THR A 275 15.27 -8.81 -59.72
CA THR A 275 15.49 -9.32 -58.36
C THR A 275 14.14 -9.53 -57.72
N THR A 276 13.88 -10.70 -57.17
CA THR A 276 12.64 -11.03 -56.47
C THR A 276 12.99 -11.75 -55.17
N ALA A 277 12.29 -11.44 -54.08
CA ALA A 277 12.46 -12.17 -52.83
C ALA A 277 11.44 -13.31 -52.75
N TYR A 278 11.88 -14.48 -52.30
CA TYR A 278 11.03 -15.64 -52.09
C TYR A 278 11.20 -16.17 -50.67
N LEU A 279 10.09 -16.57 -50.07
CA LEU A 279 10.07 -17.44 -48.90
C LEU A 279 9.77 -18.85 -49.36
N TRP A 280 10.74 -19.74 -49.25
CA TRP A 280 10.57 -21.15 -49.55
C TRP A 280 10.14 -21.88 -48.27
N ILE A 281 9.01 -22.58 -48.31
CA ILE A 281 8.47 -23.29 -47.15
C ILE A 281 8.49 -24.78 -47.43
N LYS A 282 9.09 -25.56 -46.53
CA LYS A 282 9.02 -27.01 -46.52
C LYS A 282 8.12 -27.47 -45.37
N PRO A 283 6.92 -27.99 -45.68
CA PRO A 283 6.04 -28.57 -44.68
C PRO A 283 6.68 -29.82 -44.02
N PRO A 284 6.29 -30.13 -42.77
CA PRO A 284 6.79 -31.32 -42.07
C PRO A 284 6.46 -32.60 -42.84
N GLY A 285 7.42 -33.52 -42.91
CA GLY A 285 7.27 -34.80 -43.62
C GLY A 285 7.32 -34.72 -45.16
N GLN A 286 7.43 -33.53 -45.75
CA GLN A 286 7.52 -33.36 -47.21
C GLN A 286 8.99 -33.24 -47.66
N GLU A 287 9.34 -33.81 -48.81
CA GLU A 287 10.68 -33.66 -49.39
C GLU A 287 10.87 -32.34 -50.18
N MET A 288 9.78 -31.64 -50.52
CA MET A 288 9.81 -30.50 -51.44
C MET A 288 9.54 -29.16 -50.73
N TYR A 289 10.25 -28.11 -51.16
CA TYR A 289 10.00 -26.72 -50.77
C TYR A 289 9.03 -26.04 -51.75
N PHE A 290 8.16 -25.18 -51.22
CA PHE A 290 7.24 -24.35 -51.97
C PHE A 290 7.68 -22.88 -51.94
N PRO A 291 8.04 -22.27 -53.09
CA PRO A 291 8.34 -20.85 -53.20
C PRO A 291 7.08 -19.98 -53.06
N ILE A 292 7.16 -18.95 -52.21
CA ILE A 292 6.14 -17.92 -52.07
C ILE A 292 6.80 -16.57 -52.35
N PRO A 293 6.34 -15.79 -53.34
CA PRO A 293 6.89 -14.46 -53.58
C PRO A 293 6.55 -13.52 -52.42
N LEU A 294 7.53 -12.77 -51.93
CA LEU A 294 7.33 -11.77 -50.89
C LEU A 294 7.06 -10.41 -51.54
N HIS A 295 5.89 -9.84 -51.28
CA HIS A 295 5.39 -8.60 -51.91
C HIS A 295 5.86 -7.34 -51.17
N THR A 296 6.08 -7.41 -49.86
CA THR A 296 6.57 -6.29 -49.06
C THR A 296 8.10 -6.21 -49.00
N ALA A 297 8.79 -7.15 -49.66
CA ALA A 297 10.23 -7.25 -49.62
C ALA A 297 10.93 -6.12 -50.41
N ASN A 298 11.78 -5.35 -49.74
CA ASN A 298 12.71 -4.41 -50.36
C ASN A 298 14.10 -5.04 -50.46
N ILE A 299 14.71 -5.00 -51.64
CA ILE A 299 16.02 -5.64 -51.91
C ILE A 299 17.03 -4.56 -52.25
N SER A 300 18.18 -4.56 -51.59
CA SER A 300 19.27 -3.64 -51.88
C SER A 300 20.61 -4.37 -52.07
N PHE A 301 21.44 -3.83 -52.95
CA PHE A 301 22.81 -4.31 -53.21
C PHE A 301 23.75 -3.13 -52.98
N ASP A 302 24.55 -3.18 -51.93
CA ASP A 302 25.50 -2.12 -51.60
C ASP A 302 26.93 -2.57 -51.94
N SER A 303 27.47 -2.03 -53.03
CA SER A 303 28.82 -2.33 -53.49
C SER A 303 29.94 -1.75 -52.61
N HIS A 304 29.64 -0.79 -51.72
CA HIS A 304 30.64 -0.21 -50.82
C HIS A 304 30.86 -1.08 -49.59
N SER A 305 29.79 -1.64 -49.03
CA SER A 305 29.85 -2.55 -47.88
C SER A 305 29.89 -4.03 -48.27
N ASN A 306 29.83 -4.35 -49.56
CA ASN A 306 29.66 -5.70 -50.09
C ASN A 306 28.48 -6.46 -49.45
N ARG A 307 27.39 -5.76 -49.11
CA ARG A 307 26.20 -6.33 -48.48
C ARG A 307 25.01 -6.40 -49.43
N ILE A 308 24.32 -7.53 -49.41
CA ILE A 308 23.04 -7.74 -50.08
C ILE A 308 21.96 -7.84 -49.00
N THR A 309 20.93 -6.99 -49.04
CA THR A 309 19.90 -6.96 -47.98
C THR A 309 18.50 -7.27 -48.53
N ILE A 310 17.70 -7.97 -47.72
CA ILE A 310 16.25 -8.15 -47.91
C ILE A 310 15.56 -7.62 -46.66
N SER A 311 14.72 -6.61 -46.79
CA SER A 311 13.87 -6.12 -45.70
C SER A 311 12.42 -6.50 -45.99
N VAL A 312 11.79 -7.26 -45.10
CA VAL A 312 10.42 -7.78 -45.27
C VAL A 312 9.56 -7.35 -44.08
N ALA A 313 8.30 -6.98 -44.31
CA ALA A 313 7.38 -6.68 -43.22
C ALA A 313 7.07 -7.95 -42.40
N ARG A 314 7.17 -7.88 -41.07
CA ARG A 314 6.90 -9.01 -40.17
C ARG A 314 5.49 -9.57 -40.35
N LYS A 315 4.51 -8.69 -40.57
CA LYS A 315 3.12 -9.08 -40.83
C LYS A 315 2.99 -10.04 -42.01
N GLU A 316 3.79 -9.86 -43.07
CA GLU A 316 3.79 -10.77 -44.23
C GLU A 316 4.40 -12.13 -43.88
N LEU A 317 5.50 -12.15 -43.12
CA LEU A 317 6.12 -13.39 -42.63
C LEU A 317 5.22 -14.14 -41.63
N GLY A 318 4.44 -13.40 -40.83
CA GLY A 318 3.48 -13.91 -39.86
C GLY A 318 2.37 -14.75 -40.49
N TYR A 319 1.91 -14.41 -41.70
CA TYR A 319 0.94 -15.23 -42.45
C TYR A 319 1.44 -16.64 -42.75
N PHE A 320 2.76 -16.83 -42.74
CA PHE A 320 3.40 -18.10 -43.05
C PHE A 320 3.94 -18.83 -41.82
N GLY A 321 3.60 -18.39 -40.60
CA GLY A 321 3.97 -19.08 -39.34
C GLY A 321 5.28 -18.62 -38.70
N ILE A 322 5.87 -17.50 -39.18
CA ILE A 322 7.02 -16.84 -38.56
C ILE A 322 6.48 -15.67 -37.71
N ALA A 323 6.31 -15.89 -36.40
CA ALA A 323 5.67 -14.95 -35.47
C ALA A 323 4.27 -14.51 -35.95
N PRO A 324 3.29 -15.44 -36.02
CA PRO A 324 1.96 -15.14 -36.54
C PRO A 324 1.22 -14.10 -35.68
N GLN A 325 0.54 -13.18 -36.36
CA GLN A 325 -0.23 -12.09 -35.73
C GLN A 325 -1.73 -12.34 -35.91
N TYR A 326 -2.47 -12.36 -34.79
CA TYR A 326 -3.93 -12.50 -34.73
C TYR A 326 -4.52 -11.23 -34.10
N GLY A 327 -5.05 -10.34 -34.94
CA GLY A 327 -5.51 -9.03 -34.47
C GLY A 327 -4.36 -8.25 -33.83
N SER A 328 -4.49 -7.94 -32.55
CA SER A 328 -3.49 -7.23 -31.74
C SER A 328 -2.38 -8.12 -31.17
N PHE A 329 -2.56 -9.44 -31.21
CA PHE A 329 -1.69 -10.39 -30.52
C PHE A 329 -0.68 -11.00 -31.50
N GLU A 330 0.61 -10.96 -31.16
CA GLU A 330 1.67 -11.61 -31.93
C GLU A 330 2.28 -12.75 -31.10
N LEU A 331 2.37 -13.94 -31.68
CA LEU A 331 3.01 -15.08 -31.03
C LEU A 331 4.55 -14.98 -31.16
N PRO A 332 5.32 -15.37 -30.12
CA PRO A 332 6.77 -15.38 -30.22
C PRO A 332 7.25 -16.40 -31.26
N ALA A 333 8.44 -16.17 -31.81
CA ALA A 333 9.16 -17.13 -32.65
C ALA A 333 10.64 -17.18 -32.27
N LYS A 334 11.26 -18.36 -32.34
CA LYS A 334 12.71 -18.50 -32.16
C LYS A 334 13.29 -19.15 -33.40
N LEU A 335 13.98 -18.34 -34.19
CA LEU A 335 14.59 -18.78 -35.43
C LEU A 335 15.94 -19.44 -35.10
N THR A 336 16.10 -20.68 -35.54
CA THR A 336 17.25 -21.54 -35.24
C THR A 336 17.66 -22.33 -36.47
N ASN A 337 18.76 -23.10 -36.36
CA ASN A 337 19.22 -23.99 -37.43
C ASN A 337 19.51 -23.22 -38.72
N PHE A 338 20.27 -22.13 -38.58
CA PHE A 338 20.60 -21.31 -39.73
C PHE A 338 21.63 -21.99 -40.62
N THR A 339 21.33 -22.04 -41.92
CA THR A 339 22.31 -22.30 -42.98
C THR A 339 22.13 -21.28 -44.08
N ALA A 340 23.21 -20.71 -44.58
CA ALA A 340 23.18 -19.87 -45.76
C ALA A 340 23.82 -20.59 -46.93
N GLY A 341 23.49 -20.18 -48.14
CA GLY A 341 24.15 -20.73 -49.30
C GLY A 341 23.82 -19.99 -50.57
N VAL A 342 24.64 -20.29 -51.57
CA VAL A 342 24.46 -19.80 -52.93
C VAL A 342 24.12 -20.98 -53.82
N ARG A 343 23.08 -20.82 -54.64
CA ARG A 343 22.67 -21.83 -55.61
C ARG A 343 22.31 -21.23 -56.95
N TYR A 344 22.52 -22.01 -58.01
CA TYR A 344 22.09 -21.65 -59.35
C TYR A 344 21.22 -22.74 -59.96
N TYR A 345 20.34 -22.32 -60.85
CA TYR A 345 19.35 -23.19 -61.45
C TYR A 345 19.91 -23.90 -62.71
N GLN A 346 19.89 -25.23 -62.77
CA GLN A 346 20.32 -26.00 -63.94
C GLN A 346 19.11 -26.53 -64.74
N SER A 347 19.08 -26.27 -66.06
CA SER A 347 17.95 -26.69 -66.91
C SER A 347 17.94 -28.20 -67.19
N PRO A 348 16.78 -28.90 -67.07
CA PRO A 348 16.70 -30.36 -67.25
C PRO A 348 16.85 -30.82 -68.70
N LEU A 349 16.47 -30.01 -69.68
CA LEU A 349 16.43 -30.39 -71.11
C LEU A 349 17.68 -29.98 -71.91
N LEU A 350 18.46 -29.04 -71.39
CA LEU A 350 19.75 -28.65 -71.96
C LEU A 350 20.77 -28.46 -70.83
N LYS A 351 21.79 -29.33 -70.78
CA LYS A 351 22.99 -29.11 -69.97
C LYS A 351 23.81 -27.88 -70.41
N ARG A 352 23.34 -27.13 -71.41
CA ARG A 352 23.92 -25.84 -71.87
C ARG A 352 23.12 -24.67 -71.28
N PRO A 353 23.81 -23.63 -70.79
CA PRO A 353 23.17 -22.48 -70.16
C PRO A 353 22.44 -21.65 -71.22
N GLY A 354 21.10 -21.70 -71.25
CA GLY A 354 20.34 -20.96 -72.25
C GLY A 354 18.83 -21.16 -72.33
N GLY A 355 18.31 -22.36 -72.02
CA GLY A 355 16.88 -22.67 -72.19
C GLY A 355 16.14 -22.75 -70.87
N ARG A 356 15.18 -21.84 -70.65
CA ARG A 356 14.23 -21.91 -69.52
C ARG A 356 12.85 -22.26 -70.00
N VAL A 357 12.24 -23.21 -69.31
CA VAL A 357 10.92 -23.73 -69.61
C VAL A 357 10.01 -23.45 -68.43
N VAL A 358 9.15 -22.45 -68.57
CA VAL A 358 8.13 -22.14 -67.56
C VAL A 358 6.90 -22.98 -67.88
N VAL A 359 6.56 -23.89 -66.99
CA VAL A 359 5.29 -24.59 -67.05
C VAL A 359 4.33 -23.88 -66.12
N ASN A 360 3.18 -23.45 -66.63
CA ASN A 360 2.11 -22.96 -65.80
C ASN A 360 1.51 -24.15 -65.02
N THR A 361 1.58 -24.14 -63.70
CA THR A 361 0.94 -25.20 -62.90
C THR A 361 -0.55 -25.28 -63.15
N SER A 362 -1.26 -24.17 -63.35
CA SER A 362 -2.70 -24.22 -63.67
C SER A 362 -2.98 -24.97 -64.99
N TYR A 363 -2.05 -24.95 -65.96
CA TYR A 363 -2.14 -25.76 -67.18
C TYR A 363 -1.93 -27.26 -66.88
N LEU A 364 -1.00 -27.59 -65.98
CA LEU A 364 -0.77 -28.97 -65.52
C LEU A 364 -1.93 -29.48 -64.68
N PHE A 365 -2.42 -28.71 -63.70
CA PHE A 365 -3.57 -29.05 -62.87
C PHE A 365 -4.81 -29.28 -63.74
N ASN A 366 -5.16 -28.34 -64.63
CA ASN A 366 -6.26 -28.52 -65.58
C ASN A 366 -6.09 -29.74 -66.49
N ARG A 367 -4.84 -30.11 -66.88
CA ARG A 367 -4.59 -31.32 -67.66
C ARG A 367 -4.66 -32.59 -66.83
N ILE A 368 -4.12 -32.58 -65.62
CA ILE A 368 -4.09 -33.72 -64.71
C ILE A 368 -5.53 -34.03 -64.28
N GLU A 369 -6.32 -33.03 -63.93
CA GLU A 369 -7.76 -33.14 -63.63
C GLU A 369 -8.56 -33.70 -64.83
N ARG A 370 -8.29 -33.19 -66.05
CA ARG A 370 -8.86 -33.76 -67.29
C ARG A 370 -8.38 -35.18 -67.59
N LEU A 371 -7.16 -35.56 -67.22
CA LEU A 371 -6.60 -36.90 -67.42
C LEU A 371 -7.05 -37.89 -66.34
N GLN A 372 -7.36 -37.41 -65.13
CA GLN A 372 -7.86 -38.19 -63.99
C GLN A 372 -9.28 -38.71 -64.24
N SER A 373 -10.10 -37.98 -65.02
CA SER A 373 -11.40 -38.46 -65.49
C SER A 373 -11.35 -39.70 -66.42
N ARG A 374 -10.15 -40.20 -66.76
CA ARG A 374 -9.95 -41.41 -67.58
C ARG A 374 -9.45 -42.60 -66.74
N PRO A 375 -10.20 -43.73 -66.69
CA PRO A 375 -9.98 -44.82 -65.74
C PRO A 375 -8.67 -45.60 -65.91
N LEU A 376 -8.07 -45.61 -67.12
CA LEU A 376 -6.80 -46.32 -67.38
C LEU A 376 -5.56 -45.50 -66.98
N ILE A 377 -5.68 -44.18 -66.92
CA ILE A 377 -4.55 -43.27 -66.70
C ILE A 377 -4.41 -42.96 -65.20
N SER A 378 -5.52 -42.95 -64.44
CA SER A 378 -5.50 -42.78 -62.98
C SER A 378 -4.60 -43.81 -62.29
N HIS A 379 -4.60 -45.06 -62.76
CA HIS A 379 -3.80 -46.14 -62.20
C HIS A 379 -2.30 -46.04 -62.51
N LEU A 380 -1.95 -45.37 -63.62
CA LEU A 380 -0.57 -45.13 -64.03
C LEU A 380 0.01 -43.91 -63.31
N ILE A 381 -0.82 -42.87 -63.14
CA ILE A 381 -0.52 -41.69 -62.33
C ILE A 381 -0.36 -42.07 -60.85
N SER A 382 -1.24 -42.93 -60.30
CA SER A 382 -1.14 -43.40 -58.91
C SER A 382 0.13 -44.22 -58.67
N ARG A 383 0.57 -45.04 -59.63
CA ARG A 383 1.86 -45.77 -59.55
C ARG A 383 3.08 -44.86 -59.61
N ILE A 384 3.03 -43.80 -60.42
CA ILE A 384 4.11 -42.82 -60.49
C ILE A 384 4.19 -42.03 -59.17
N LEU A 385 3.04 -41.67 -58.60
CA LEU A 385 2.97 -40.92 -57.34
C LEU A 385 3.34 -41.79 -56.12
N GLN A 386 2.97 -43.07 -56.10
CA GLN A 386 3.48 -44.04 -55.12
C GLN A 386 5.01 -44.21 -55.17
N ARG A 387 5.63 -44.05 -56.35
CA ARG A 387 7.10 -44.11 -56.49
C ARG A 387 7.81 -42.92 -55.82
N TYR A 388 7.08 -41.84 -55.55
CA TYR A 388 7.57 -40.64 -54.89
C TYR A 388 6.92 -40.43 -53.51
N ASP A 389 6.21 -41.43 -53.00
CA ASP A 389 5.54 -41.44 -51.69
C ASP A 389 4.51 -40.30 -51.47
N ILE A 390 3.85 -39.88 -52.54
CA ILE A 390 2.85 -38.79 -52.51
C ILE A 390 1.44 -39.39 -52.50
N ASN A 391 0.70 -39.18 -51.41
CA ASN A 391 -0.70 -39.62 -51.29
C ASN A 391 -1.66 -38.59 -51.92
N LEU A 392 -2.51 -39.05 -52.83
CA LEU A 392 -3.31 -38.22 -53.74
C LEU A 392 -4.50 -37.53 -53.06
N ASP A 393 -5.11 -38.18 -52.07
CA ASP A 393 -6.27 -37.64 -51.35
C ASP A 393 -5.89 -36.46 -50.44
N ASN A 394 -4.68 -36.47 -49.89
CA ASN A 394 -4.12 -35.33 -49.17
C ASN A 394 -3.76 -34.18 -50.11
N PHE A 395 -3.34 -34.47 -51.35
CA PHE A 395 -2.89 -33.46 -52.30
C PHE A 395 -4.06 -32.59 -52.83
N SER A 396 -5.24 -33.16 -53.02
CA SER A 396 -6.46 -32.41 -53.34
C SER A 396 -6.97 -31.58 -52.16
N GLN A 397 -6.89 -32.09 -50.93
CA GLN A 397 -7.25 -31.34 -49.71
C GLN A 397 -6.27 -30.19 -49.43
N ILE A 398 -4.98 -30.39 -49.69
CA ILE A 398 -3.95 -29.33 -49.62
C ILE A 398 -4.22 -28.25 -50.70
N SER A 399 -4.66 -28.64 -51.89
CA SER A 399 -5.02 -27.71 -52.97
C SER A 399 -6.25 -26.85 -52.61
N GLU A 400 -7.33 -27.46 -52.11
CA GLU A 400 -8.56 -26.75 -51.71
C GLU A 400 -8.31 -25.84 -50.50
N SER A 401 -7.66 -26.35 -49.43
CA SER A 401 -7.37 -25.55 -48.23
C SER A 401 -6.40 -24.39 -48.48
N MET A 402 -5.43 -24.57 -49.40
CA MET A 402 -4.51 -23.51 -49.79
C MET A 402 -5.15 -22.48 -50.73
N GLN A 403 -6.20 -22.80 -51.50
CA GLN A 403 -6.86 -21.86 -52.40
C GLN A 403 -7.81 -20.88 -51.68
N ASP A 404 -8.44 -21.30 -50.59
CA ASP A 404 -9.40 -20.46 -49.85
C ASP A 404 -8.75 -19.50 -48.84
N THR A 405 -7.53 -19.79 -48.36
CA THR A 405 -6.91 -19.05 -47.25
C THR A 405 -5.65 -18.28 -47.65
N ILE A 406 -4.95 -18.70 -48.71
CA ILE A 406 -3.71 -18.10 -49.20
C ILE A 406 -3.91 -17.82 -50.69
N VAL A 407 -3.76 -16.58 -51.14
CA VAL A 407 -3.76 -16.27 -52.58
C VAL A 407 -2.45 -16.81 -53.17
N LEU A 408 -2.41 -18.12 -53.46
CA LEU A 408 -1.32 -18.70 -54.22
C LEU A 408 -1.28 -17.99 -55.58
N PRO A 409 -0.10 -17.55 -56.07
CA PRO A 409 0.00 -16.92 -57.36
C PRO A 409 -0.54 -17.87 -58.44
N SER A 410 -1.39 -17.34 -59.32
CA SER A 410 -2.11 -18.07 -60.39
C SER A 410 -1.21 -18.86 -61.37
N SER A 411 0.11 -18.72 -61.23
CA SER A 411 1.12 -19.48 -61.97
C SER A 411 2.29 -19.84 -61.05
N PHE A 412 2.16 -20.91 -60.27
CA PHE A 412 3.35 -21.58 -59.75
C PHE A 412 4.13 -22.14 -60.96
N SER A 413 5.42 -21.83 -61.07
CA SER A 413 6.23 -22.28 -62.20
C SER A 413 7.01 -23.54 -61.82
N LEU A 414 7.00 -24.58 -62.66
CA LEU A 414 7.89 -25.75 -62.46
C LEU A 414 9.39 -25.40 -62.58
N ALA A 415 9.73 -24.17 -62.98
CA ALA A 415 11.09 -23.65 -62.92
C ALA A 415 11.61 -23.54 -61.47
N THR A 416 10.78 -23.85 -60.47
CA THR A 416 11.12 -23.72 -59.06
C THR A 416 11.29 -25.07 -58.35
N ILE A 417 11.45 -26.18 -59.09
CA ILE A 417 11.70 -27.51 -58.51
C ILE A 417 13.08 -27.59 -57.85
N GLN A 418 13.13 -27.97 -56.58
CA GLN A 418 14.36 -28.10 -55.77
C GLN A 418 15.45 -28.97 -56.43
N LYS A 419 15.09 -30.10 -57.07
CA LYS A 419 16.03 -31.04 -57.70
C LYS A 419 16.81 -30.47 -58.90
N LEU A 420 16.43 -29.28 -59.39
CA LEU A 420 17.07 -28.61 -60.52
C LEU A 420 18.03 -27.51 -60.07
N TRP A 421 18.18 -27.28 -58.77
CA TRP A 421 19.18 -26.37 -58.23
C TRP A 421 20.48 -27.11 -57.97
N THR A 422 21.60 -26.48 -58.35
CA THR A 422 22.93 -26.90 -57.96
C THR A 422 23.47 -25.89 -56.96
N GLN A 423 23.84 -26.38 -55.78
CA GLN A 423 24.42 -25.57 -54.72
C GLN A 423 25.91 -25.38 -55.00
N THR A 424 26.39 -24.14 -54.89
CA THR A 424 27.82 -23.81 -55.03
C THR A 424 28.51 -23.80 -53.67
N GLU A 425 27.84 -23.32 -52.65
CA GLU A 425 28.39 -23.10 -51.31
C GLU A 425 27.30 -23.33 -50.24
N SER A 426 27.71 -23.76 -49.03
CA SER A 426 26.88 -23.86 -47.83
C SER A 426 27.66 -23.34 -46.64
N VAL A 427 27.10 -22.39 -45.88
CA VAL A 427 27.72 -21.84 -44.67
C VAL A 427 26.79 -22.11 -43.48
N PRO A 428 27.27 -22.74 -42.38
CA PRO A 428 28.63 -23.21 -42.15
C PRO A 428 28.89 -24.60 -42.78
N ASP A 429 30.14 -24.92 -43.10
CA ASP A 429 30.55 -26.24 -43.62
C ASP A 429 30.20 -27.39 -42.65
N THR A 430 30.22 -27.10 -41.34
CA THR A 430 29.87 -28.05 -40.28
C THR A 430 28.40 -27.90 -39.86
N GLY A 431 27.48 -28.30 -40.73
CA GLY A 431 26.07 -28.46 -40.37
C GLY A 431 25.29 -27.15 -40.24
N VAL A 432 24.87 -26.79 -39.02
CA VAL A 432 23.94 -25.68 -38.74
C VAL A 432 24.49 -24.77 -37.65
N SER A 433 24.24 -23.47 -37.75
CA SER A 433 24.59 -22.52 -36.69
C SER A 433 23.77 -22.79 -35.42
N THR A 434 24.43 -22.66 -34.27
CA THR A 434 23.82 -22.78 -32.93
C THR A 434 23.17 -21.47 -32.47
N ILE A 435 23.22 -20.41 -33.27
CA ILE A 435 22.63 -19.11 -32.94
C ILE A 435 21.10 -19.21 -32.96
N VAL A 436 20.49 -18.64 -31.92
CA VAL A 436 19.05 -18.51 -31.76
C VAL A 436 18.71 -17.03 -31.90
N PHE A 437 17.82 -16.71 -32.84
CA PHE A 437 17.30 -15.34 -33.01
C PHE A 437 15.87 -15.27 -32.47
N PRO A 438 15.65 -14.70 -31.27
CA PRO A 438 14.32 -14.58 -30.68
C PRO A 438 13.55 -13.39 -31.26
N LEU A 439 12.35 -13.65 -31.76
CA LEU A 439 11.33 -12.68 -32.12
C LEU A 439 10.28 -12.66 -31.01
N LEU A 440 10.48 -11.80 -30.02
CA LEU A 440 9.57 -11.64 -28.89
C LEU A 440 8.55 -10.52 -29.18
N PRO A 441 7.25 -10.73 -28.89
CA PRO A 441 6.22 -9.72 -29.06
C PRO A 441 6.30 -8.65 -27.97
N GLN A 442 5.61 -7.52 -28.18
CA GLN A 442 5.60 -6.41 -27.21
C GLN A 442 5.10 -6.83 -25.82
N LEU A 443 4.20 -7.81 -25.74
CA LEU A 443 3.73 -8.41 -24.49
C LEU A 443 4.88 -8.87 -23.58
N PHE A 444 5.99 -9.38 -24.12
CA PHE A 444 7.14 -9.82 -23.30
C PHE A 444 7.82 -8.64 -22.59
N ARG A 445 7.82 -7.45 -23.21
CA ARG A 445 8.33 -6.23 -22.57
C ARG A 445 7.45 -5.85 -21.38
N ASP A 446 6.13 -5.92 -21.54
CA ASP A 446 5.18 -5.61 -20.46
C ASP A 446 5.27 -6.64 -19.33
N LEU A 447 5.38 -7.93 -19.67
CA LEU A 447 5.60 -9.01 -18.71
C LEU A 447 6.91 -8.83 -17.95
N ARG A 448 8.01 -8.42 -18.63
CA ARG A 448 9.30 -8.13 -18.01
C ARG A 448 9.20 -7.03 -16.97
N VAL A 449 8.63 -5.88 -17.36
CA VAL A 449 8.49 -4.71 -16.46
C VAL A 449 7.72 -5.09 -15.21
N ASN A 450 6.63 -5.84 -15.36
CA ASN A 450 5.86 -6.31 -14.21
C ASN A 450 6.63 -7.37 -13.40
N ALA A 451 7.27 -8.34 -14.03
CA ALA A 451 8.04 -9.38 -13.33
C ALA A 451 9.19 -8.81 -12.50
N LEU A 452 9.90 -7.79 -13.01
CA LEU A 452 10.97 -7.08 -12.29
C LEU A 452 10.49 -6.42 -11.00
N SER A 453 9.21 -6.05 -10.91
CA SER A 453 8.66 -5.46 -9.68
C SER A 453 8.47 -6.47 -8.54
N PHE A 454 8.51 -7.78 -8.82
CA PHE A 454 8.30 -8.86 -7.82
C PHE A 454 9.61 -9.55 -7.40
N ILE A 455 10.76 -9.07 -7.86
CA ILE A 455 12.09 -9.52 -7.43
C ILE A 455 12.88 -8.35 -6.83
N SER A 456 13.82 -8.64 -5.93
CA SER A 456 14.56 -7.61 -5.20
C SER A 456 15.48 -6.78 -6.12
N THR A 457 15.70 -5.51 -5.74
CA THR A 457 16.44 -4.52 -6.57
C THR A 457 17.92 -4.85 -6.79
N ASP A 458 18.50 -5.72 -5.97
CA ASP A 458 19.86 -6.24 -6.15
C ASP A 458 20.05 -7.00 -7.45
N TYR A 459 18.98 -7.51 -8.09
CA TYR A 459 19.03 -8.11 -9.42
C TYR A 459 19.77 -7.23 -10.45
N ALA A 460 19.58 -5.91 -10.39
CA ALA A 460 20.26 -4.98 -11.29
C ALA A 460 21.80 -4.99 -11.15
N LYS A 461 22.32 -5.43 -10.00
CA LYS A 461 23.75 -5.50 -9.69
C LYS A 461 24.31 -6.93 -9.76
N THR A 462 23.56 -7.92 -9.28
CA THR A 462 24.05 -9.29 -9.07
C THR A 462 23.51 -10.29 -10.11
N ALA A 463 22.46 -9.93 -10.86
CA ALA A 463 21.66 -10.84 -11.68
C ALA A 463 21.08 -12.06 -10.90
N ALA A 464 21.10 -12.01 -9.57
CA ALA A 464 20.67 -13.06 -8.67
C ALA A 464 19.94 -12.39 -7.49
N PRO A 465 18.60 -12.16 -7.59
CA PRO A 465 17.83 -11.59 -6.49
C PRO A 465 17.85 -12.51 -5.27
N HIS A 466 18.15 -11.94 -4.11
CA HIS A 466 18.10 -12.65 -2.83
C HIS A 466 16.66 -12.85 -2.29
N ALA A 467 15.70 -12.05 -2.76
CA ALA A 467 14.31 -12.12 -2.34
C ALA A 467 13.32 -11.99 -3.51
N SER A 468 12.10 -12.48 -3.31
CA SER A 468 10.93 -12.23 -4.15
C SER A 468 9.70 -12.00 -3.28
N ILE A 469 8.66 -11.39 -3.85
CA ILE A 469 7.37 -11.20 -3.16
C ILE A 469 6.23 -11.92 -3.88
N CYS A 470 5.21 -12.28 -3.10
CA CYS A 470 3.94 -12.78 -3.62
C CYS A 470 2.79 -12.05 -2.91
N ILE A 471 1.95 -11.37 -3.69
CA ILE A 471 0.77 -10.67 -3.21
C ILE A 471 -0.42 -11.63 -3.28
N VAL A 472 -1.06 -11.88 -2.15
CA VAL A 472 -2.23 -12.73 -2.00
C VAL A 472 -3.45 -11.84 -1.78
N GLN A 473 -4.40 -11.88 -2.71
CA GLN A 473 -5.68 -11.18 -2.58
C GLN A 473 -6.66 -12.06 -1.83
N LEU A 474 -7.20 -11.55 -0.73
CA LEU A 474 -8.15 -12.28 0.11
C LEU A 474 -9.60 -12.02 -0.33
N ASN A 475 -10.41 -13.07 -0.26
CA ASN A 475 -11.86 -12.99 -0.47
C ASN A 475 -12.54 -12.75 0.88
N LEU A 476 -12.72 -11.48 1.25
CA LEU A 476 -13.39 -11.08 2.48
C LEU A 476 -14.67 -10.31 2.12
N GLU A 477 -15.82 -10.94 2.32
CA GLU A 477 -17.13 -10.31 2.14
C GLU A 477 -17.52 -9.42 3.33
N SER A 478 -16.86 -9.60 4.48
CA SER A 478 -17.20 -8.93 5.73
C SER A 478 -16.07 -8.03 6.23
N THR A 479 -16.47 -6.89 6.81
CA THR A 479 -15.59 -5.95 7.52
C THR A 479 -15.47 -6.28 9.02
N ASP A 480 -15.93 -7.46 9.44
CA ASP A 480 -15.83 -7.87 10.85
C ASP A 480 -14.38 -8.24 11.21
N ALA A 481 -13.87 -7.59 12.26
CA ALA A 481 -12.49 -7.76 12.68
C ALA A 481 -12.19 -9.19 13.13
N SER A 482 -13.19 -9.89 13.70
CA SER A 482 -13.03 -11.26 14.16
C SER A 482 -12.89 -12.25 13.01
N GLU A 483 -13.63 -12.03 11.93
CA GLU A 483 -13.57 -12.85 10.73
C GLU A 483 -12.29 -12.59 9.94
N VAL A 484 -11.92 -11.32 9.78
CA VAL A 484 -10.64 -10.90 9.18
C VAL A 484 -9.45 -11.55 9.90
N ALA A 485 -9.44 -11.53 11.23
CA ALA A 485 -8.40 -12.16 12.02
C ALA A 485 -8.37 -13.69 11.83
N ARG A 486 -9.54 -14.34 11.80
CA ARG A 486 -9.67 -15.79 11.59
C ARG A 486 -9.10 -16.20 10.23
N VAL A 487 -9.45 -15.48 9.17
CA VAL A 487 -8.99 -15.77 7.80
C VAL A 487 -7.47 -15.56 7.69
N ASN A 488 -6.95 -14.43 8.16
CA ASN A 488 -5.51 -14.15 8.17
C ASN A 488 -4.74 -15.22 8.94
N ASN A 489 -5.20 -15.60 10.14
CA ASN A 489 -4.57 -16.65 10.94
C ASN A 489 -4.62 -18.03 10.27
N ASN A 490 -5.71 -18.38 9.56
CA ASN A 490 -5.80 -19.64 8.83
C ASN A 490 -4.73 -19.72 7.72
N ILE A 491 -4.58 -18.63 6.95
CA ILE A 491 -3.61 -18.54 5.86
C ILE A 491 -2.17 -18.53 6.40
N VAL A 492 -1.88 -17.76 7.45
CA VAL A 492 -0.55 -17.74 8.10
C VAL A 492 -0.17 -19.12 8.62
N ASN A 493 -1.09 -19.82 9.31
CA ASN A 493 -0.83 -21.19 9.76
C ASN A 493 -0.55 -22.15 8.59
N LYS A 494 -1.24 -21.97 7.45
CA LYS A 494 -1.00 -22.77 6.26
C LYS A 494 0.37 -22.46 5.64
N ILE A 495 0.76 -21.19 5.59
CA ILE A 495 2.07 -20.76 5.13
C ILE A 495 3.16 -21.34 6.03
N ASP A 496 3.01 -21.32 7.35
CA ASP A 496 3.96 -21.92 8.29
C ASP A 496 4.12 -23.44 8.08
N GLU A 497 3.03 -24.14 7.76
CA GLU A 497 3.07 -25.57 7.40
C GLU A 497 3.86 -25.80 6.10
N LEU A 498 3.66 -24.95 5.10
CA LEU A 498 4.33 -25.03 3.81
C LEU A 498 5.81 -24.60 3.90
N ASN A 499 6.12 -23.57 4.67
CA ASN A 499 7.46 -23.07 4.89
C ASN A 499 8.39 -24.16 5.45
N ARG A 500 7.89 -25.01 6.35
CA ARG A 500 8.65 -26.17 6.86
C ARG A 500 8.91 -27.28 5.83
N ARG A 501 8.18 -27.29 4.72
CA ARG A 501 8.30 -28.32 3.66
C ARG A 501 9.34 -27.92 2.61
N TYR A 502 9.49 -26.63 2.34
CA TYR A 502 10.44 -26.13 1.36
C TYR A 502 11.82 -26.01 2.01
N SER A 503 12.86 -26.45 1.31
CA SER A 503 14.25 -26.33 1.77
C SER A 503 15.01 -25.21 1.05
N SER A 504 14.48 -24.72 -0.07
CA SER A 504 15.14 -23.71 -0.90
C SER A 504 14.74 -22.27 -0.55
N ILE A 505 13.52 -22.09 -0.04
CA ILE A 505 12.91 -20.79 0.27
C ILE A 505 12.41 -20.72 1.71
N SER A 506 12.51 -19.53 2.30
CA SER A 506 11.88 -19.16 3.56
C SER A 506 10.77 -18.14 3.30
N ILE A 507 9.60 -18.36 3.88
CA ILE A 507 8.40 -17.56 3.62
C ILE A 507 7.96 -16.87 4.91
N GLN A 508 7.75 -15.55 4.83
CA GLN A 508 7.16 -14.75 5.91
C GLN A 508 5.99 -13.95 5.36
N ALA A 509 4.98 -13.68 6.19
CA ALA A 509 3.76 -12.99 5.78
C ALA A 509 3.59 -11.65 6.53
N THR A 510 3.18 -10.62 5.80
CA THR A 510 2.76 -9.32 6.35
C THR A 510 1.60 -8.73 5.54
N GLY A 511 1.14 -7.55 5.92
CA GLY A 511 0.01 -6.86 5.30
C GLY A 511 -0.93 -6.25 6.34
N GLU A 512 -1.80 -5.34 5.92
CA GLU A 512 -2.66 -4.56 6.82
C GLU A 512 -3.52 -5.45 7.73
N GLY A 513 -4.08 -6.54 7.19
CA GLY A 513 -4.90 -7.50 7.96
C GLY A 513 -4.10 -8.22 9.05
N ILE A 514 -2.86 -8.63 8.76
CA ILE A 514 -1.96 -9.27 9.74
C ILE A 514 -1.54 -8.26 10.81
N VAL A 515 -1.10 -7.06 10.40
CA VAL A 515 -0.69 -5.98 11.29
C VAL A 515 -1.84 -5.61 12.24
N THR A 516 -3.06 -5.45 11.72
CA THR A 516 -4.26 -5.16 12.52
C THR A 516 -4.60 -6.29 13.49
N THR A 517 -4.51 -7.55 13.04
CA THR A 517 -4.73 -8.72 13.90
C THR A 517 -3.71 -8.76 15.04
N GLN A 518 -2.44 -8.51 14.75
CA GLN A 518 -1.38 -8.44 15.76
C GLN A 518 -1.58 -7.27 16.73
N ILE A 519 -2.03 -6.09 16.26
CA ILE A 519 -2.38 -4.97 17.15
C ILE A 519 -3.47 -5.39 18.12
N ASN A 520 -4.51 -6.05 17.63
CA ASN A 520 -5.62 -6.52 18.46
C ASN A 520 -5.17 -7.59 19.47
N ASP A 521 -4.32 -8.54 19.05
CA ASP A 521 -3.76 -9.56 19.93
C ASP A 521 -2.86 -8.96 21.01
N VAL A 522 -1.95 -8.06 20.64
CA VAL A 522 -1.09 -7.33 21.59
C VAL A 522 -1.94 -6.48 22.53
N THR A 523 -3.01 -5.85 22.04
CA THR A 523 -3.96 -5.09 22.87
C THR A 523 -4.68 -5.98 23.87
N MET A 524 -5.14 -7.16 23.44
CA MET A 524 -5.79 -8.12 24.33
C MET A 524 -4.83 -8.65 25.38
N GLN A 525 -3.61 -9.03 24.98
CA GLN A 525 -2.54 -9.44 25.90
C GLN A 525 -2.19 -8.32 26.89
N ALA A 526 -2.02 -7.09 26.41
CA ALA A 526 -1.80 -5.90 27.23
C ALA A 526 -2.86 -5.77 28.31
N ASN A 527 -4.13 -5.87 27.95
CA ASN A 527 -5.24 -5.74 28.90
C ASN A 527 -5.23 -6.84 29.97
N THR A 528 -4.91 -8.08 29.61
CA THR A 528 -4.81 -9.17 30.58
C THR A 528 -3.67 -8.99 31.59
N ILE A 529 -2.60 -8.28 31.21
CA ILE A 529 -1.46 -7.99 32.09
C ILE A 529 -1.69 -6.71 32.90
N ILE A 530 -2.09 -5.61 32.24
CA ILE A 530 -2.22 -4.27 32.82
C ILE A 530 -3.29 -4.24 33.92
N GLY A 531 -4.46 -4.85 33.69
CA GLY A 531 -5.58 -4.83 34.64
C GLY A 531 -5.20 -5.32 36.05
N PRO A 532 -4.64 -6.54 36.18
CA PRO A 532 -4.15 -7.06 37.45
C PRO A 532 -3.02 -6.22 38.07
N PHE A 533 -2.07 -5.74 37.26
CA PHE A 533 -0.96 -4.90 37.75
C PHE A 533 -1.47 -3.59 38.37
N ILE A 534 -2.40 -2.93 37.68
CA ILE A 534 -3.05 -1.73 38.20
C ILE A 534 -3.69 -2.04 39.55
N PHE A 535 -4.51 -3.10 39.61
CA PHE A 535 -5.20 -3.51 40.85
C PHE A 535 -4.23 -3.75 42.01
N ILE A 536 -3.13 -4.46 41.78
CA ILE A 536 -2.10 -4.75 42.79
C ILE A 536 -1.42 -3.46 43.27
N ILE A 537 -1.03 -2.56 42.37
CA ILE A 537 -0.35 -1.31 42.72
C ILE A 537 -1.25 -0.42 43.58
N ILE A 538 -2.53 -0.28 43.20
CA ILE A 538 -3.49 0.49 43.99
C ILE A 538 -3.73 -0.15 45.36
N LEU A 539 -3.88 -1.48 45.40
CA LEU A 539 -3.99 -2.23 46.65
C LEU A 539 -2.79 -1.91 47.57
N CYS A 540 -1.57 -1.95 47.04
CA CYS A 540 -0.35 -1.60 47.77
C CYS A 540 -0.37 -0.16 48.27
N ILE A 541 -0.73 0.83 47.44
CA ILE A 541 -0.75 2.24 47.83
C ILE A 541 -1.80 2.51 48.90
N LEU A 542 -3.03 2.02 48.71
CA LEU A 542 -4.10 2.15 49.69
C LEU A 542 -3.72 1.48 51.02
N PHE A 543 -3.07 0.31 50.95
CA PHE A 543 -2.58 -0.39 52.12
C PHE A 543 -1.50 0.41 52.85
N LEU A 544 -0.53 0.99 52.13
CA LEU A 544 0.50 1.87 52.70
C LEU A 544 -0.10 3.13 53.34
N ALA A 545 -1.12 3.74 52.71
CA ALA A 545 -1.76 4.96 53.18
C ALA A 545 -2.61 4.74 54.45
N PHE A 546 -3.44 3.69 54.49
CA PHE A 546 -4.40 3.51 55.57
C PHE A 546 -4.03 2.43 56.59
N LYS A 547 -3.24 1.43 56.21
CA LYS A 547 -2.80 0.29 57.04
C LYS A 547 -3.94 -0.50 57.70
N LYS A 548 -5.17 -0.39 57.18
CA LYS A 548 -6.37 -1.08 57.68
C LYS A 548 -7.19 -1.63 56.51
N PRO A 549 -7.52 -2.94 56.47
CA PRO A 549 -8.20 -3.55 55.32
C PRO A 549 -9.50 -2.87 54.91
N SER A 550 -10.32 -2.42 55.87
CA SER A 550 -11.59 -1.74 55.58
C SER A 550 -11.42 -0.39 54.86
N TYR A 551 -10.29 0.28 55.02
CA TYR A 551 -9.98 1.53 54.31
C TYR A 551 -9.36 1.28 52.92
N VAL A 552 -8.98 0.04 52.62
CA VAL A 552 -8.42 -0.37 51.32
C VAL A 552 -9.50 -0.99 50.44
N LEU A 553 -10.29 -1.92 50.97
CA LEU A 553 -11.32 -2.63 50.22
C LEU A 553 -12.48 -1.73 49.76
N LEU A 554 -12.84 -0.73 50.56
CA LEU A 554 -13.96 0.15 50.25
C LEU A 554 -13.71 1.02 48.99
N PRO A 555 -12.59 1.75 48.84
CA PRO A 555 -12.26 2.43 47.58
C PRO A 555 -12.20 1.50 46.37
N ILE A 556 -11.69 0.28 46.54
CA ILE A 556 -11.63 -0.72 45.46
C ILE A 556 -13.04 -1.13 45.02
N LEU A 557 -13.98 -1.31 45.96
CA LEU A 557 -15.39 -1.58 45.63
C LEU A 557 -16.03 -0.42 44.88
N VAL A 558 -15.74 0.83 45.26
CA VAL A 558 -16.23 2.02 44.54
C VAL A 558 -15.78 1.97 43.09
N PHE A 559 -14.49 1.71 42.87
CA PHE A 559 -13.93 1.57 41.53
C PHE A 559 -14.61 0.43 40.76
N ALA A 560 -14.69 -0.77 41.32
CA ALA A 560 -15.26 -1.93 40.64
C ALA A 560 -16.70 -1.67 40.16
N PHE A 561 -17.53 -1.09 41.03
CA PHE A 561 -18.91 -0.75 40.69
C PHE A 561 -18.98 0.35 39.62
N SER A 562 -18.14 1.38 39.72
CA SER A 562 -18.10 2.47 38.72
C SER A 562 -17.70 1.97 37.33
N SER A 563 -16.75 1.02 37.26
CA SER A 563 -16.29 0.44 36.00
C SER A 563 -17.32 -0.49 35.39
N ILE A 564 -18.06 -1.25 36.20
CA ILE A 564 -19.18 -2.05 35.70
C ILE A 564 -20.24 -1.14 35.06
N TRP A 565 -20.56 0.00 35.69
CA TRP A 565 -21.52 0.95 35.12
C TRP A 565 -20.98 1.58 33.84
N LEU A 566 -19.69 1.91 33.80
CA LEU A 566 -19.03 2.47 32.63
C LEU A 566 -19.07 1.52 31.44
N PHE A 567 -18.55 0.29 31.60
CA PHE A 567 -18.52 -0.70 30.51
C PHE A 567 -19.90 -1.23 30.14
N GLY A 568 -20.82 -1.33 31.11
CA GLY A 568 -22.21 -1.65 30.81
C GLY A 568 -22.89 -0.57 29.97
N THR A 569 -22.61 0.71 30.24
CA THR A 569 -23.12 1.82 29.42
C THR A 569 -22.50 1.81 28.03
N MET A 570 -21.21 1.50 27.94
CA MET A 570 -20.51 1.38 26.66
C MET A 570 -21.10 0.29 25.78
N ALA A 571 -21.35 -0.89 26.35
CA ALA A 571 -22.01 -1.99 25.67
C ALA A 571 -23.46 -1.64 25.26
N LEU A 572 -24.22 -0.94 26.12
CA LEU A 572 -25.57 -0.46 25.82
C LEU A 572 -25.64 0.51 24.64
N LEU A 573 -24.62 1.35 24.47
CA LEU A 573 -24.54 2.32 23.37
C LEU A 573 -23.98 1.71 22.07
N GLY A 574 -23.51 0.46 22.11
CA GLY A 574 -22.88 -0.20 20.96
C GLY A 574 -21.54 0.41 20.55
N ILE A 575 -20.85 1.12 21.45
CA ILE A 575 -19.56 1.74 21.15
C ILE A 575 -18.44 0.70 21.37
N THR A 576 -17.54 0.58 20.40
CA THR A 576 -16.45 -0.41 20.41
C THR A 576 -15.36 -0.04 21.41
N PHE A 577 -14.81 -1.06 22.08
CA PHE A 577 -13.67 -0.93 22.97
C PHE A 577 -12.39 -0.82 22.14
N SER A 578 -11.97 0.42 21.92
CA SER A 578 -10.77 0.77 21.16
C SER A 578 -9.53 0.85 22.04
N ILE A 579 -8.38 0.99 21.40
CA ILE A 579 -7.10 1.19 22.09
C ILE A 579 -7.05 2.44 22.98
N ILE A 580 -7.81 3.49 22.66
CA ILE A 580 -7.93 4.71 23.48
C ILE A 580 -8.75 4.44 24.74
N THR A 581 -9.78 3.60 24.61
CA THR A 581 -10.65 3.22 25.74
C THR A 581 -9.89 2.52 26.86
N VAL A 582 -8.76 1.87 26.56
CA VAL A 582 -7.87 1.26 27.58
C VAL A 582 -7.41 2.29 28.64
N ALA A 583 -7.17 3.54 28.23
CA ALA A 583 -6.77 4.62 29.14
C ALA A 583 -7.89 5.02 30.14
N LEU A 584 -9.16 4.66 29.88
CA LEU A 584 -10.26 4.94 30.81
C LEU A 584 -10.09 4.23 32.14
N LEU A 585 -9.54 3.01 32.16
CA LEU A 585 -9.38 2.23 33.39
C LEU A 585 -8.50 2.95 34.42
N PRO A 586 -7.20 3.21 34.14
CA PRO A 586 -6.33 3.86 35.12
C PRO A 586 -6.83 5.24 35.51
N LEU A 587 -7.44 5.99 34.59
CA LEU A 587 -7.99 7.30 34.88
C LEU A 587 -9.19 7.23 35.83
N ASN A 588 -10.16 6.35 35.56
CA ASN A 588 -11.32 6.17 36.43
C ASN A 588 -10.89 5.67 37.83
N ILE A 589 -9.83 4.85 37.91
CA ILE A 589 -9.31 4.42 39.20
C ILE A 589 -8.64 5.55 39.96
N GLY A 590 -7.75 6.31 39.32
CA GLY A 590 -7.03 7.40 39.97
C GLY A 590 -8.00 8.38 40.64
N LEU A 591 -9.03 8.81 39.89
CA LEU A 591 -10.06 9.72 40.36
C LEU A 591 -10.99 9.07 41.41
N GLY A 592 -11.35 7.79 41.25
CA GLY A 592 -12.23 7.11 42.20
C GLY A 592 -11.58 6.79 43.53
N VAL A 593 -10.29 6.51 43.52
CA VAL A 593 -9.48 6.43 44.73
C VAL A 593 -9.42 7.79 45.40
N GLU A 594 -9.23 8.88 44.67
CA GLU A 594 -9.14 10.23 45.24
C GLU A 594 -10.40 10.62 46.03
N TYR A 595 -11.59 10.48 45.45
CA TYR A 595 -12.85 10.83 46.14
C TYR A 595 -13.06 9.96 47.38
N SER A 596 -12.74 8.67 47.27
CA SER A 596 -12.87 7.73 48.37
C SER A 596 -11.90 8.04 49.51
N VAL A 597 -10.64 8.35 49.19
CA VAL A 597 -9.58 8.70 50.14
C VAL A 597 -9.95 9.95 50.90
N ASN A 598 -10.41 11.01 50.22
CA ASN A 598 -10.75 12.28 50.87
C ASN A 598 -11.92 12.15 51.84
N ILE A 599 -12.98 11.41 51.47
CA ILE A 599 -14.12 11.12 52.37
C ILE A 599 -13.64 10.31 53.58
N LEU A 600 -12.88 9.23 53.36
CA LEU A 600 -12.42 8.35 54.42
C LEU A 600 -11.40 9.00 55.36
N TYR A 601 -10.51 9.85 54.82
CA TYR A 601 -9.52 10.58 55.60
C TYR A 601 -10.20 11.57 56.55
N ASN A 602 -11.17 12.35 56.05
CA ASN A 602 -11.93 13.26 56.89
C ASN A 602 -12.80 12.52 57.91
N TYR A 603 -13.46 11.44 57.49
CA TYR A 603 -14.20 10.58 58.42
C TYR A 603 -13.31 10.09 59.57
N ARG A 604 -12.08 9.63 59.26
CA ARG A 604 -11.10 9.22 60.27
C ARG A 604 -10.64 10.38 61.15
N ALA A 605 -10.46 11.58 60.60
CA ALA A 605 -10.10 12.78 61.34
C ALA A 605 -11.21 13.22 62.31
N GLU A 606 -12.47 13.14 61.89
CA GLU A 606 -13.64 13.47 62.73
C GLU A 606 -13.87 12.42 63.83
N ARG A 607 -13.65 11.13 63.54
CA ARG A 607 -13.66 10.07 64.56
C ARG A 607 -12.56 10.27 65.60
N LYS A 608 -11.38 10.78 65.20
CA LYS A 608 -10.29 11.14 66.14
C LYS A 608 -10.64 12.34 67.03
N LYS A 609 -11.55 13.21 66.63
CA LYS A 609 -12.07 14.32 67.45
C LYS A 609 -13.16 13.87 68.45
N GLY A 610 -13.45 12.57 68.53
CA GLY A 610 -14.44 12.02 69.46
C GLY A 610 -15.88 12.00 68.94
N ARG A 611 -16.13 12.33 67.66
CA ARG A 611 -17.48 12.33 67.09
C ARG A 611 -18.02 10.91 66.87
N THR A 612 -19.35 10.75 66.94
CA THR A 612 -20.01 9.47 66.66
C THR A 612 -19.86 9.07 65.18
N SER A 613 -20.04 7.78 64.85
CA SER A 613 -19.95 7.31 63.46
C SER A 613 -20.97 8.01 62.53
N SER A 614 -22.17 8.31 63.04
CA SER A 614 -23.21 9.05 62.29
C SER A 614 -22.80 10.50 62.03
N GLU A 615 -22.39 11.23 63.08
CA GLU A 615 -21.97 12.63 62.94
C GLU A 615 -20.74 12.76 62.04
N ALA A 616 -19.75 11.88 62.21
CA ALA A 616 -18.52 11.90 61.42
C ALA A 616 -18.79 11.69 59.92
N ILE A 617 -19.67 10.76 59.54
CA ILE A 617 -19.98 10.53 58.12
C ILE A 617 -20.82 11.66 57.54
N LYS A 618 -21.79 12.18 58.30
CA LYS A 618 -22.61 13.32 57.87
C LYS A 618 -21.75 14.55 57.62
N ILE A 619 -20.86 14.88 58.55
CA ILE A 619 -19.92 16.00 58.42
C ILE A 619 -18.99 15.78 57.23
N SER A 620 -18.51 14.56 57.00
CA SER A 620 -17.66 14.27 55.85
C SER A 620 -18.39 14.48 54.52
N ILE A 621 -19.65 14.05 54.40
CA ILE A 621 -20.47 14.29 53.21
C ILE A 621 -20.76 15.79 53.03
N THR A 622 -21.04 16.52 54.12
CA THR A 622 -21.43 17.94 54.00
C THR A 622 -20.24 18.88 53.81
N GLU A 623 -19.10 18.64 54.46
CA GLU A 623 -17.93 19.53 54.38
C GLU A 623 -17.02 19.14 53.22
N VAL A 624 -16.61 17.87 53.11
CA VAL A 624 -15.72 17.41 52.04
C VAL A 624 -16.49 17.19 50.74
N GLY A 625 -17.75 16.78 50.84
CA GLY A 625 -18.56 16.54 49.64
C GLY A 625 -18.83 17.78 48.80
N ILE A 626 -18.76 18.99 49.36
CA ILE A 626 -18.79 20.23 48.57
C ILE A 626 -17.54 20.34 47.71
N ALA A 627 -16.34 20.12 48.29
CA ALA A 627 -15.10 20.18 47.54
C ALA A 627 -15.04 19.10 46.45
N ILE A 628 -15.49 17.88 46.75
CA ILE A 628 -15.56 16.78 45.78
C ILE A 628 -16.59 17.07 44.67
N PHE A 629 -17.76 17.65 45.00
CA PHE A 629 -18.74 18.03 43.98
C PHE A 629 -18.19 19.09 43.03
N LEU A 630 -17.44 20.07 43.53
CA LEU A 630 -16.80 21.09 42.70
C LEU A 630 -15.75 20.47 41.77
N ALA A 631 -14.88 19.61 42.31
CA ALA A 631 -13.87 18.85 41.56
C ALA A 631 -14.47 17.94 40.49
N TRP A 632 -15.56 17.24 40.84
CA TRP A 632 -16.32 16.44 39.87
C TRP A 632 -16.90 17.31 38.76
N PHE A 633 -17.51 18.46 39.10
CA PHE A 633 -18.17 19.30 38.11
C PHE A 633 -17.16 20.01 37.18
N THR A 634 -16.00 20.45 37.69
CA THR A 634 -14.89 20.99 36.86
C THR A 634 -14.42 19.94 35.86
N THR A 635 -14.15 18.73 36.37
CA THR A 635 -13.59 17.65 35.56
C THR A 635 -14.61 17.10 34.56
N PHE A 636 -15.89 17.01 34.93
CA PHE A 636 -16.98 16.63 34.04
C PHE A 636 -17.09 17.56 32.83
N ILE A 637 -17.05 18.88 33.05
CA ILE A 637 -17.08 19.88 31.96
C ILE A 637 -15.81 19.80 31.12
N ALA A 638 -14.65 19.63 31.76
CA ALA A 638 -13.39 19.48 31.05
C ALA A 638 -13.40 18.26 30.11
N PHE A 639 -13.92 17.11 30.55
CA PHE A 639 -14.05 15.93 29.70
C PHE A 639 -15.13 16.08 28.62
N LEU A 640 -16.25 16.74 28.90
CA LEU A 640 -17.25 17.04 27.86
C LEU A 640 -16.73 18.00 26.78
N SER A 641 -15.69 18.79 27.05
CA SER A 641 -15.07 19.64 26.02
C SER A 641 -14.49 18.83 24.86
N PHE A 642 -14.15 17.55 25.06
CA PHE A 642 -13.72 16.65 24.00
C PHE A 642 -14.79 16.38 22.94
N LEU A 643 -16.06 16.73 23.18
CA LEU A 643 -17.08 16.71 22.11
C LEU A 643 -16.75 17.66 20.95
N SER A 644 -15.89 18.66 21.18
CA SER A 644 -15.35 19.53 20.12
C SER A 644 -14.22 18.89 19.31
N ALA A 645 -13.78 17.68 19.68
CA ALA A 645 -12.75 16.95 18.95
C ALA A 645 -13.29 16.49 17.58
N THR A 646 -12.47 16.59 16.54
CA THR A 646 -12.82 16.10 15.19
C THR A 646 -12.75 14.58 15.10
N LEU A 647 -11.85 13.97 15.88
CA LEU A 647 -11.62 12.53 15.93
C LEU A 647 -12.72 11.82 16.74
N PRO A 648 -13.51 10.89 16.15
CA PRO A 648 -14.56 10.17 16.86
C PRO A 648 -14.10 9.47 18.16
N PRO A 649 -12.97 8.73 18.17
CA PRO A 649 -12.53 8.02 19.37
C PRO A 649 -12.19 8.96 20.53
N VAL A 650 -11.73 10.18 20.25
CA VAL A 650 -11.44 11.20 21.27
C VAL A 650 -12.74 11.77 21.86
N ARG A 651 -13.78 11.96 21.03
CA ARG A 651 -15.11 12.37 21.50
C ARG A 651 -15.71 11.31 22.42
N ASP A 652 -15.72 10.05 21.98
CA ASP A 652 -16.27 8.93 22.74
C ASP A 652 -15.50 8.76 24.07
N PHE A 653 -14.17 8.81 24.00
CA PHE A 653 -13.31 8.80 25.18
C PHE A 653 -13.71 9.90 26.17
N GLY A 654 -13.93 11.14 25.73
CA GLY A 654 -14.37 12.22 26.60
C GLY A 654 -15.74 12.02 27.24
N VAL A 655 -16.72 11.52 26.47
CA VAL A 655 -18.05 11.18 27.01
C VAL A 655 -17.93 10.12 28.10
N PHE A 656 -17.15 9.06 27.86
CA PHE A 656 -16.98 7.99 28.82
C PHE A 656 -16.15 8.41 30.04
N LEU A 657 -15.17 9.29 29.89
CA LEU A 657 -14.48 9.91 31.02
C LEU A 657 -15.45 10.70 31.90
N ALA A 658 -16.33 11.51 31.28
CA ALA A 658 -17.34 12.29 31.99
C ALA A 658 -18.38 11.39 32.70
N LEU A 659 -18.80 10.29 32.08
CA LEU A 659 -19.68 9.31 32.71
C LEU A 659 -18.98 8.55 33.84
N GLY A 660 -17.76 8.08 33.61
CA GLY A 660 -16.96 7.32 34.59
C GLY A 660 -16.75 8.10 35.88
N ILE A 661 -16.31 9.36 35.78
CA ILE A 661 -16.12 10.21 36.97
C ILE A 661 -17.45 10.53 37.67
N THR A 662 -18.55 10.61 36.92
CA THR A 662 -19.90 10.80 37.48
C THR A 662 -20.38 9.58 38.25
N TYR A 663 -20.18 8.38 37.71
CA TYR A 663 -20.50 7.13 38.42
C TYR A 663 -19.65 7.00 39.68
N THR A 664 -18.36 7.30 39.56
CA THR A 664 -17.43 7.33 40.68
C THR A 664 -17.83 8.34 41.76
N PHE A 665 -18.26 9.55 41.39
CA PHE A 665 -18.81 10.53 42.32
C PHE A 665 -20.08 10.02 43.03
N ILE A 666 -21.03 9.48 42.27
CA ILE A 666 -22.28 8.94 42.82
C ILE A 666 -21.99 7.83 43.83
N ILE A 667 -21.18 6.84 43.44
CA ILE A 667 -20.88 5.65 44.26
C ILE A 667 -20.05 6.02 45.50
N SER A 668 -19.10 6.95 45.38
CA SER A 668 -18.32 7.43 46.54
C SER A 668 -19.16 8.25 47.53
N MET A 669 -20.14 9.05 47.06
CA MET A 669 -21.04 9.78 47.96
C MET A 669 -22.10 8.90 48.61
N THR A 670 -22.46 7.78 47.99
CA THR A 670 -23.59 6.95 48.41
C THR A 670 -23.13 5.60 48.98
N LEU A 671 -22.63 4.69 48.14
CA LEU A 671 -22.22 3.33 48.52
C LEU A 671 -21.12 3.35 49.57
N LEU A 672 -20.02 4.07 49.31
CA LEU A 672 -18.87 4.14 50.19
C LEU A 672 -19.26 4.65 51.58
N ALA A 673 -19.98 5.77 51.63
CA ALA A 673 -20.41 6.38 52.87
C ALA A 673 -21.37 5.46 53.66
N SER A 674 -22.29 4.79 52.95
CA SER A 674 -23.24 3.84 53.56
C SER A 674 -22.53 2.61 54.12
N LEU A 675 -21.62 1.99 53.35
CA LEU A 675 -20.85 0.84 53.81
C LEU A 675 -19.94 1.21 54.99
N ARG A 676 -19.29 2.37 54.94
CA ARG A 676 -18.45 2.85 56.05
C ARG A 676 -19.26 3.02 57.33
N TYR A 677 -20.44 3.63 57.22
CA TYR A 677 -21.35 3.78 58.34
C TYR A 677 -21.82 2.42 58.88
N ILE A 678 -22.20 1.47 58.02
CA ILE A 678 -22.65 0.12 58.42
C ILE A 678 -21.55 -0.64 59.19
N ILE A 679 -20.30 -0.53 58.76
CA ILE A 679 -19.15 -1.21 59.40
C ILE A 679 -18.93 -0.66 60.82
N ASP A 680 -18.97 0.68 60.99
CA ASP A 680 -18.63 1.33 62.25
C ASP A 680 -19.85 1.65 63.14
N ARG A 681 -21.09 1.30 62.72
CA ARG A 681 -22.33 1.60 63.50
C ARG A 681 -22.38 0.89 64.85
N ARG A 682 -21.67 -0.23 64.99
CA ARG A 682 -21.58 -1.00 66.24
C ARG A 682 -20.44 -0.54 67.16
N THR A 683 -19.62 0.41 66.72
CA THR A 683 -18.42 0.88 67.45
C THR A 683 -18.71 2.20 68.17
N THR A 684 -19.27 2.11 69.38
CA THR A 684 -19.63 3.26 70.24
C THR A 684 -18.43 3.97 70.88
N ALA A 685 -17.27 3.32 70.99
CA ALA A 685 -16.09 3.92 71.63
C ALA A 685 -15.36 4.92 70.70
N ALA A 686 -15.09 6.12 71.21
CA ALA A 686 -14.10 7.02 70.63
C ALA A 686 -12.73 6.33 70.62
N ILE A 687 -12.02 6.37 69.49
CA ILE A 687 -10.67 5.78 69.41
C ILE A 687 -9.72 6.68 70.21
N VAL A 688 -9.46 6.31 71.47
CA VAL A 688 -8.40 6.91 72.30
C VAL A 688 -7.04 6.48 71.74
N GLN A 689 -6.11 7.43 71.62
CA GLN A 689 -4.82 7.25 70.95
C GLN A 689 -3.91 6.19 71.62
N PRO A 690 -3.17 5.38 70.84
CA PRO A 690 -1.83 4.99 71.24
C PRO A 690 -0.87 6.17 70.97
N LYS A 691 -0.12 6.59 72.00
CA LYS A 691 1.03 7.51 71.90
C LYS A 691 2.18 6.80 71.18
N THR A 692 2.17 6.74 69.86
CA THR A 692 3.39 6.38 69.10
C THR A 692 3.74 7.50 68.14
N LYS A 693 5.02 7.91 68.17
CA LYS A 693 5.62 8.87 67.24
C LYS A 693 5.68 8.23 65.84
N SER A 694 4.54 8.18 65.16
CA SER A 694 4.49 7.94 63.72
C SER A 694 5.04 9.17 63.01
N PHE A 695 5.83 8.98 61.97
CA PHE A 695 6.16 10.03 61.00
C PHE A 695 4.86 10.73 60.57
N SER A 696 4.72 12.00 60.91
CA SER A 696 3.50 12.77 60.65
C SER A 696 3.70 13.59 59.39
N MET A 697 3.05 13.17 58.29
CA MET A 697 3.03 13.92 57.02
C MET A 697 2.58 15.38 57.21
N THR A 698 1.79 15.63 58.25
CA THR A 698 1.32 16.97 58.65
C THR A 698 2.48 17.86 59.13
N GLU A 699 3.46 17.31 59.86
CA GLU A 699 4.61 18.06 60.37
C GLU A 699 5.61 18.42 59.27
N THR A 700 5.86 17.49 58.34
CA THR A 700 6.75 17.75 57.18
C THR A 700 6.15 18.81 56.26
N MET A 701 4.84 18.74 55.98
CA MET A 701 4.12 19.76 55.23
C MET A 701 4.09 21.11 55.96
N GLY A 702 4.01 21.11 57.30
CA GLY A 702 4.14 22.33 58.11
C GLY A 702 5.51 23.01 57.96
N ARG A 703 6.60 22.24 57.95
CA ARG A 703 7.95 22.77 57.68
C ARG A 703 8.08 23.30 56.26
N LEU A 704 7.54 22.59 55.27
CA LEU A 704 7.50 23.01 53.88
C LEU A 704 6.79 24.36 53.73
N ALA A 705 5.65 24.54 54.41
CA ALA A 705 4.90 25.80 54.42
C ALA A 705 5.74 26.97 54.96
N GLN A 706 6.47 26.77 56.05
CA GLN A 706 7.34 27.82 56.61
C GLN A 706 8.50 28.19 55.66
N ILE A 707 9.11 27.19 55.01
CA ILE A 707 10.18 27.41 54.02
C ILE A 707 9.63 28.19 52.82
N LEU A 708 8.45 27.82 52.31
CA LEU A 708 7.79 28.49 51.20
C LEU A 708 7.52 29.97 51.49
N VAL A 709 6.95 30.28 52.67
CA VAL A 709 6.68 31.67 53.07
C VAL A 709 7.97 32.47 53.20
N ARG A 710 9.04 31.87 53.74
CA ARG A 710 10.35 32.53 53.91
C ARG A 710 11.05 32.83 52.58
N HIS A 711 10.96 31.91 51.61
CA HIS A 711 11.69 31.99 50.34
C HIS A 711 10.82 32.30 49.12
N GLN A 712 9.62 32.87 49.30
CA GLN A 712 8.64 33.13 48.24
C GLN A 712 9.21 33.79 46.97
N LYS A 713 10.14 34.77 47.08
CA LYS A 713 10.73 35.45 45.92
C LYS A 713 11.58 34.50 45.06
N LYS A 714 12.33 33.60 45.71
CA LYS A 714 13.18 32.61 45.00
C LYS A 714 12.31 31.60 44.27
N VAL A 715 11.24 31.11 44.91
CA VAL A 715 10.29 30.17 44.31
C VAL A 715 9.67 30.75 43.04
N PHE A 716 9.17 32.00 43.08
CA PHE A 716 8.63 32.65 41.88
C PHE A 716 9.67 32.80 40.76
N LEU A 717 10.90 33.22 41.09
CA LEU A 717 11.96 33.39 40.08
C LEU A 717 12.32 32.05 39.42
N THR A 718 12.47 30.98 40.19
CA THR A 718 12.77 29.65 39.66
C THR A 718 11.64 29.09 38.80
N THR A 719 10.39 29.32 39.20
CA THR A 719 9.21 28.90 38.41
C THR A 719 9.16 29.65 37.08
N ILE A 720 9.37 30.98 37.08
CA ILE A 720 9.36 31.77 35.84
C ILE A 720 10.47 31.32 34.89
N LEU A 721 11.69 31.11 35.41
CA LEU A 721 12.81 30.62 34.60
C LEU A 721 12.51 29.25 34.00
N LEU A 722 11.98 28.33 34.81
CA LEU A 722 11.61 27.00 34.34
C LEU A 722 10.47 27.05 33.31
N CYS A 723 9.46 27.90 33.51
CA CYS A 723 8.40 28.12 32.52
C CYS A 723 8.94 28.69 31.21
N LEU A 724 9.96 29.56 31.24
CA LEU A 724 10.56 30.11 30.02
C LEU A 724 11.32 29.03 29.25
N VAL A 725 12.13 28.22 29.93
CA VAL A 725 12.85 27.08 29.32
C VAL A 725 11.87 26.06 28.74
N MET A 726 10.85 25.66 29.51
CA MET A 726 9.83 24.73 29.04
C MET A 726 9.02 25.33 27.89
N GLY A 727 8.66 26.62 27.96
CA GLY A 727 7.94 27.33 26.90
C GLY A 727 8.69 27.36 25.57
N THR A 728 10.02 27.54 25.59
CA THR A 728 10.84 27.43 24.37
C THR A 728 10.93 26.00 23.83
N ALA A 729 10.82 24.99 24.70
CA ALA A 729 10.79 23.59 24.29
C ALA A 729 9.45 23.20 23.65
N VAL A 730 8.32 23.79 24.10
CA VAL A 730 6.98 23.53 23.52
C VAL A 730 6.95 23.78 22.01
N THR A 731 7.62 24.83 21.52
CA THR A 731 7.61 25.17 20.08
C THR A 731 8.36 24.18 19.20
N GLN A 732 9.09 23.23 19.79
CA GLN A 732 9.89 22.22 19.10
C GLN A 732 9.25 20.82 19.16
N VAL A 733 8.07 20.68 19.76
CA VAL A 733 7.38 19.38 19.86
C VAL A 733 6.82 18.99 18.50
N LYS A 734 7.18 17.80 18.01
CA LYS A 734 6.66 17.23 16.76
C LYS A 734 5.34 16.50 16.97
N SER A 735 4.42 16.58 16.00
CA SER A 735 3.22 15.74 15.92
C SER A 735 3.50 14.50 15.08
N GLY A 736 2.85 13.38 15.39
CA GLY A 736 3.04 12.14 14.63
C GLY A 736 1.91 11.14 14.83
N PHE A 737 1.49 10.52 13.73
CA PHE A 737 0.50 9.44 13.70
C PHE A 737 0.93 8.42 12.66
N SER A 738 1.03 7.18 13.08
CA SER A 738 1.24 6.03 12.21
C SER A 738 0.69 4.79 12.89
N MET A 739 -0.04 3.96 12.15
CA MET A 739 -0.63 2.74 12.70
C MET A 739 0.46 1.78 13.23
N ASN A 740 1.65 1.85 12.64
CA ASN A 740 2.82 1.07 13.04
C ASN A 740 3.31 1.39 14.46
N GLN A 741 3.03 2.58 14.99
CA GLN A 741 3.42 2.94 16.35
C GLN A 741 2.64 2.16 17.41
N PHE A 742 1.50 1.55 17.07
CA PHE A 742 0.71 0.75 18.01
C PHE A 742 1.30 -0.66 18.24
N ILE A 743 2.30 -1.05 17.47
CA ILE A 743 3.01 -2.32 17.62
C ILE A 743 4.39 -2.05 18.27
N PRO A 744 4.91 -2.95 19.14
CA PRO A 744 6.29 -2.88 19.59
C PRO A 744 7.29 -2.80 18.43
N GLN A 745 8.31 -1.94 18.52
CA GLN A 745 9.30 -1.73 17.45
C GLN A 745 10.09 -3.01 17.07
N ASP A 746 10.16 -3.98 17.98
CA ASP A 746 10.84 -5.26 17.73
C ASP A 746 9.97 -6.32 17.05
N ASN A 747 8.72 -6.01 16.71
CA ASN A 747 7.83 -6.98 16.09
C ASN A 747 8.35 -7.38 14.68
N PRO A 748 8.39 -8.70 14.37
CA PRO A 748 8.90 -9.20 13.10
C PRO A 748 8.10 -8.69 11.89
N ALA A 749 6.79 -8.53 11.99
CA ALA A 749 5.96 -8.05 10.87
C ALA A 749 6.27 -6.60 10.49
N LEU A 750 6.67 -5.77 11.46
CA LEU A 750 7.09 -4.39 11.22
C LEU A 750 8.45 -4.33 10.52
N LYS A 751 9.43 -5.10 11.02
CA LYS A 751 10.75 -5.21 10.40
C LYS A 751 10.64 -5.73 8.97
N LEU A 752 9.78 -6.72 8.76
CA LEU A 752 9.47 -7.28 7.46
C LEU A 752 8.83 -6.28 6.51
N TYR A 753 7.86 -5.49 7.00
CA TYR A 753 7.24 -4.43 6.18
C TYR A 753 8.27 -3.38 5.74
N SER A 754 9.13 -2.93 6.66
CA SER A 754 10.22 -2.00 6.33
C SER A 754 11.21 -2.60 5.32
N GLN A 755 11.53 -3.89 5.47
CA GLN A 755 12.43 -4.59 4.56
C GLN A 755 11.82 -4.73 3.15
N ILE A 756 10.53 -5.07 3.05
CA ILE A 756 9.81 -5.11 1.77
C ILE A 756 9.82 -3.74 1.08
N ASN A 757 9.66 -2.65 1.85
CA ASN A 757 9.72 -1.30 1.29
C ASN A 757 11.10 -0.98 0.69
N GLU A 758 12.18 -1.44 1.32
CA GLU A 758 13.57 -1.24 0.86
C GLU A 758 13.92 -2.15 -0.33
N ASP A 759 13.59 -3.44 -0.26
CA ASP A 759 13.97 -4.44 -1.27
C ASP A 759 13.09 -4.38 -2.53
N PHE A 760 11.83 -3.95 -2.40
CA PHE A 760 10.79 -3.96 -3.46
C PHE A 760 10.10 -2.61 -3.66
N PRO A 761 10.84 -1.50 -3.88
CA PRO A 761 10.26 -0.16 -3.98
C PRO A 761 9.21 -0.05 -5.08
N PHE A 762 9.20 -0.90 -6.11
CA PHE A 762 8.19 -0.83 -7.19
C PHE A 762 6.83 -1.46 -6.84
N SER A 763 6.78 -2.34 -5.84
CA SER A 763 5.59 -3.14 -5.49
C SER A 763 5.07 -2.90 -4.08
N SER A 764 5.86 -2.24 -3.24
CA SER A 764 5.54 -1.90 -1.85
C SER A 764 4.96 -0.49 -1.68
N GLN A 765 4.67 0.19 -2.80
CA GLN A 765 4.25 1.58 -2.81
C GLN A 765 2.84 1.76 -2.27
N ASP A 766 2.65 2.85 -1.54
CA ASP A 766 1.33 3.28 -1.11
C ASP A 766 0.52 3.73 -2.33
N GLN A 767 -0.77 3.40 -2.31
CA GLN A 767 -1.72 3.78 -3.34
C GLN A 767 -2.56 4.96 -2.87
N GLU A 768 -2.52 6.03 -3.65
CA GLU A 768 -3.41 7.17 -3.54
C GLU A 768 -4.37 7.19 -4.74
N TYR A 769 -5.45 7.95 -4.61
CA TYR A 769 -6.56 7.96 -5.54
C TYR A 769 -7.04 9.37 -5.82
N ILE A 770 -7.39 9.61 -7.08
CA ILE A 770 -8.23 10.74 -7.47
C ILE A 770 -9.58 10.15 -7.89
N LEU A 771 -10.61 10.39 -7.08
CA LEU A 771 -11.99 10.03 -7.38
C LEU A 771 -12.66 11.14 -8.16
N ILE A 772 -13.24 10.81 -9.31
CA ILE A 772 -13.98 11.74 -10.16
C ILE A 772 -15.43 11.27 -10.25
N GLU A 773 -16.36 12.08 -9.74
CA GLU A 773 -17.79 11.76 -9.64
C GLU A 773 -18.64 12.72 -10.47
N GLY A 774 -19.64 12.20 -11.18
CA GLY A 774 -20.56 12.99 -12.01
C GLY A 774 -20.83 12.33 -13.36
N ASN A 775 -21.13 13.13 -14.37
CA ASN A 775 -21.25 12.62 -15.73
C ASN A 775 -19.86 12.48 -16.37
N ILE A 776 -19.27 11.29 -16.21
CA ILE A 776 -17.89 11.02 -16.64
C ILE A 776 -17.76 10.50 -18.08
N ALA A 777 -18.88 10.20 -18.75
CA ALA A 777 -18.91 9.80 -20.16
C ALA A 777 -18.96 11.03 -21.09
N THR A 778 -18.09 12.01 -20.84
CA THR A 778 -17.99 13.23 -21.66
C THR A 778 -16.57 13.44 -22.16
N VAL A 779 -16.45 14.10 -23.32
CA VAL A 779 -15.14 14.41 -23.91
C VAL A 779 -14.33 15.33 -23.01
N ILE A 780 -14.97 16.29 -22.34
CA ILE A 780 -14.31 17.23 -21.42
C ILE A 780 -13.70 16.49 -20.24
N THR A 781 -14.47 15.58 -19.60
CA THR A 781 -13.93 14.78 -18.49
C THR A 781 -12.77 13.90 -18.95
N LEU A 782 -12.85 13.33 -20.15
CA LEU A 782 -11.78 12.51 -20.71
C LEU A 782 -10.52 13.32 -21.05
N GLN A 783 -10.68 14.56 -21.53
CA GLN A 783 -9.58 15.50 -21.72
C GLN A 783 -8.91 15.85 -20.38
N GLY A 784 -9.69 16.20 -19.36
CA GLY A 784 -9.16 16.46 -18.02
C GLY A 784 -8.44 15.25 -17.42
N LEU A 785 -8.96 14.04 -17.64
CA LEU A 785 -8.28 12.80 -17.21
C LEU A 785 -6.93 12.60 -17.91
N MET A 786 -6.83 12.95 -19.19
CA MET A 786 -5.59 12.85 -19.96
C MET A 786 -4.58 13.91 -19.52
N GLU A 787 -5.01 15.15 -19.37
CA GLU A 787 -4.17 16.26 -18.88
C GLU A 787 -3.64 15.97 -17.48
N THR A 788 -4.49 15.52 -16.55
CA THR A 788 -4.02 15.09 -15.23
C THR A 788 -3.03 13.92 -15.31
N HIS A 789 -3.26 12.94 -16.20
CA HIS A 789 -2.30 11.85 -16.38
C HIS A 789 -0.93 12.33 -16.89
N GLU A 790 -0.91 13.34 -17.76
CA GLU A 790 0.32 13.97 -18.26
C GLU A 790 1.01 14.80 -17.16
N ASN A 791 0.27 15.61 -16.40
CA ASN A 791 0.81 16.41 -15.29
C ASN A 791 1.48 15.51 -14.25
N LEU A 792 0.83 14.41 -13.88
CA LEU A 792 1.36 13.40 -12.97
C LEU A 792 2.66 12.76 -13.50
N ASN A 793 2.92 12.76 -14.81
CA ASN A 793 4.13 12.17 -15.35
C ASN A 793 5.41 12.95 -15.03
N ASP A 794 5.33 14.22 -14.62
CA ASP A 794 6.50 15.00 -14.18
C ASP A 794 6.59 15.11 -12.65
N ASN A 795 5.59 14.60 -11.93
CA ASN A 795 5.53 14.64 -10.48
C ASN A 795 6.65 13.79 -9.83
N GLN A 796 7.30 14.35 -8.80
CA GLN A 796 8.46 13.75 -8.14
C GLN A 796 8.10 12.67 -7.11
N PHE A 797 6.88 12.70 -6.58
CA PHE A 797 6.41 11.76 -5.57
C PHE A 797 5.79 10.50 -6.18
N ILE A 798 5.54 10.46 -7.48
CA ILE A 798 4.90 9.33 -8.13
C ILE A 798 5.93 8.26 -8.47
N ALA A 799 5.60 7.02 -8.12
CA ALA A 799 6.39 5.85 -8.48
C ALA A 799 6.67 5.83 -9.98
N ARG A 800 7.85 5.39 -10.35
CA ARG A 800 8.18 5.11 -11.75
C ARG A 800 8.11 3.63 -12.01
N LYS A 801 7.56 3.25 -13.17
CA LYS A 801 7.72 1.89 -13.71
C LYS A 801 9.18 1.68 -14.08
N ALA A 802 9.57 0.43 -14.37
CA ALA A 802 10.94 0.10 -14.75
C ALA A 802 11.42 0.81 -16.03
N ASP A 803 10.50 1.34 -16.85
CA ASP A 803 10.78 2.14 -18.04
C ASP A 803 10.90 3.66 -17.80
N GLY A 804 10.69 4.11 -16.55
CA GLY A 804 10.74 5.53 -16.15
C GLY A 804 9.42 6.30 -16.25
N SER A 805 8.36 5.70 -16.82
CA SER A 805 7.04 6.33 -16.87
C SER A 805 6.36 6.36 -15.50
N ALA A 806 5.51 7.35 -15.25
CA ALA A 806 4.73 7.39 -14.00
C ALA A 806 3.81 6.16 -13.89
N LYS A 807 3.83 5.53 -12.71
CA LYS A 807 2.98 4.40 -12.39
C LYS A 807 1.62 4.94 -11.95
N THR A 808 0.75 5.13 -12.92
CA THR A 808 -0.65 5.49 -12.69
C THR A 808 -1.55 4.58 -13.51
N GLU A 809 -2.75 4.29 -12.99
CA GLU A 809 -3.78 3.50 -13.66
C GLU A 809 -5.07 4.33 -13.73
N SER A 810 -5.59 4.49 -14.93
CA SER A 810 -6.86 5.20 -15.17
C SER A 810 -7.53 4.67 -16.43
N ILE A 811 -8.77 5.08 -16.68
CA ILE A 811 -9.46 4.74 -17.94
C ILE A 811 -8.68 5.19 -19.19
N ILE A 812 -7.86 6.26 -19.10
CA ILE A 812 -6.99 6.72 -20.20
C ILE A 812 -5.93 5.69 -20.55
N THR A 813 -5.26 5.12 -19.54
CA THR A 813 -4.24 4.08 -19.76
C THR A 813 -4.82 2.84 -20.45
N ILE A 814 -6.06 2.45 -20.09
CA ILE A 814 -6.78 1.34 -20.73
C ILE A 814 -7.17 1.69 -22.17
N ILE A 815 -7.66 2.91 -22.41
CA ILE A 815 -7.99 3.40 -23.75
C ILE A 815 -6.75 3.39 -24.65
N GLN A 816 -5.63 3.95 -24.19
CA GLN A 816 -4.38 3.98 -24.93
C GLN A 816 -3.89 2.57 -25.25
N GLN A 817 -3.93 1.66 -24.26
CA GLN A 817 -3.57 0.26 -24.46
C GLN A 817 -4.49 -0.42 -25.50
N ALA A 818 -5.80 -0.18 -25.44
CA ALA A 818 -6.75 -0.74 -26.39
C ALA A 818 -6.50 -0.24 -27.83
N ILE A 819 -6.17 1.04 -28.00
CA ILE A 819 -5.85 1.64 -29.31
C ILE A 819 -4.54 1.09 -29.87
N VAL A 820 -3.49 0.99 -29.04
CA VAL A 820 -2.19 0.42 -29.44
C VAL A 820 -2.37 -1.04 -29.88
N ASN A 821 -3.16 -1.79 -29.12
CA ASN A 821 -3.47 -3.18 -29.46
C ASN A 821 -4.24 -3.25 -30.79
N ASN A 822 -5.30 -2.45 -30.95
CA ASN A 822 -6.16 -2.52 -32.13
C ASN A 822 -6.40 -1.14 -32.75
N GLN A 823 -5.56 -0.80 -33.73
CA GLN A 823 -5.68 0.45 -34.49
C GLN A 823 -7.03 0.60 -35.23
N SER A 824 -7.78 -0.49 -35.45
CA SER A 824 -9.10 -0.43 -36.08
C SER A 824 -10.16 0.25 -35.19
N LEU A 825 -9.88 0.42 -33.90
CA LEU A 825 -10.76 1.13 -32.96
C LEU A 825 -10.80 2.63 -33.25
N VAL A 826 -9.73 3.21 -33.81
CA VAL A 826 -9.62 4.64 -34.14
C VAL A 826 -10.76 5.10 -35.07
N PRO A 827 -10.96 4.48 -36.26
CA PRO A 827 -12.09 4.83 -37.12
C PRO A 827 -13.45 4.38 -36.55
N LEU A 828 -13.50 3.30 -35.75
CA LEU A 828 -14.76 2.74 -35.23
C LEU A 828 -15.43 3.66 -34.21
N PHE A 829 -14.64 4.29 -33.33
CA PHE A 829 -15.11 5.19 -32.27
C PHE A 829 -14.85 6.67 -32.59
N ASN A 830 -14.53 7.00 -33.84
CA ASN A 830 -14.30 8.38 -34.29
C ASN A 830 -13.27 9.11 -33.40
N ILE A 831 -12.17 8.44 -33.12
CA ILE A 831 -11.07 8.94 -32.30
C ILE A 831 -10.27 9.97 -33.10
N ASP A 832 -9.84 11.05 -32.45
CA ASP A 832 -8.96 12.05 -33.04
C ASP A 832 -7.51 11.56 -33.03
N ASP A 833 -6.85 11.51 -34.19
CA ASP A 833 -5.46 11.06 -34.33
C ASP A 833 -4.46 11.93 -33.54
N SER A 834 -4.80 13.19 -33.25
CA SER A 834 -3.93 14.13 -32.54
C SER A 834 -3.98 14.00 -31.02
N THR A 835 -5.14 13.66 -30.45
CA THR A 835 -5.35 13.55 -29.00
C THR A 835 -5.54 12.12 -28.53
N GLY A 836 -5.85 11.18 -29.43
CA GLY A 836 -6.18 9.80 -29.07
C GLY A 836 -7.53 9.65 -28.37
N LEU A 837 -8.39 10.69 -28.36
CA LEU A 837 -9.69 10.68 -27.67
C LEU A 837 -10.88 10.68 -28.64
N PRO A 838 -12.04 10.10 -28.26
CA PRO A 838 -13.27 10.20 -29.03
C PRO A 838 -13.77 11.64 -29.15
N LYS A 839 -14.32 12.01 -30.32
CA LYS A 839 -14.74 13.40 -30.61
C LYS A 839 -16.07 13.83 -29.99
N THR A 840 -16.96 12.90 -29.63
CA THR A 840 -18.28 13.22 -29.08
C THR A 840 -18.60 12.44 -27.81
N ASN A 841 -19.46 12.97 -26.94
CA ASN A 841 -19.86 12.29 -25.69
C ASN A 841 -20.52 10.94 -25.97
N ALA A 842 -21.27 10.82 -27.07
CA ALA A 842 -21.86 9.54 -27.49
C ALA A 842 -20.80 8.52 -27.90
N ASP A 843 -19.70 8.97 -28.51
CA ASP A 843 -18.56 8.11 -28.85
C ASP A 843 -17.82 7.63 -27.60
N VAL A 844 -17.63 8.51 -26.60
CA VAL A 844 -17.06 8.15 -25.30
C VAL A 844 -17.89 7.06 -24.63
N GLN A 845 -19.21 7.24 -24.56
CA GLN A 845 -20.10 6.23 -23.95
C GLN A 845 -20.04 4.89 -24.69
N ARG A 846 -20.08 4.91 -26.03
CA ARG A 846 -19.94 3.68 -26.83
C ARG A 846 -18.60 2.98 -26.61
N PHE A 847 -17.52 3.75 -26.44
CA PHE A 847 -16.21 3.19 -26.21
C PHE A 847 -16.08 2.61 -24.81
N TYR A 848 -16.63 3.28 -23.79
CA TYR A 848 -16.74 2.72 -22.44
C TYR A 848 -17.56 1.43 -22.43
N ASP A 849 -18.70 1.38 -23.14
CA ASP A 849 -19.50 0.16 -23.26
C ASP A 849 -18.69 -0.99 -23.88
N TYR A 850 -17.89 -0.71 -24.91
CA TYR A 850 -16.98 -1.68 -25.51
C TYR A 850 -15.93 -2.19 -24.52
N LEU A 851 -15.25 -1.30 -23.79
CA LEU A 851 -14.24 -1.68 -22.80
C LEU A 851 -14.84 -2.48 -21.63
N TYR A 852 -16.07 -2.15 -21.22
CA TYR A 852 -16.76 -2.80 -20.11
C TYR A 852 -17.31 -4.20 -20.48
N THR A 853 -17.61 -4.43 -21.76
CA THR A 853 -18.20 -5.70 -22.25
C THR A 853 -17.17 -6.65 -22.85
N ASN A 854 -16.00 -6.15 -23.24
CA ASN A 854 -14.95 -6.97 -23.83
C ASN A 854 -14.21 -7.78 -22.75
N ASP A 855 -14.20 -9.11 -22.90
CA ASP A 855 -13.54 -10.05 -21.98
C ASP A 855 -12.06 -9.72 -21.72
N GLN A 856 -11.38 -9.07 -22.66
CA GLN A 856 -9.97 -8.68 -22.53
C GLN A 856 -9.77 -7.50 -21.58
N TYR A 857 -10.69 -6.52 -21.57
CA TYR A 857 -10.50 -5.24 -20.87
C TYR A 857 -11.43 -5.07 -19.67
N TRP A 858 -12.45 -5.92 -19.51
CA TRP A 858 -13.49 -5.72 -18.50
C TRP A 858 -12.93 -5.63 -17.08
N ILE A 859 -11.96 -6.49 -16.71
CA ILE A 859 -11.40 -6.54 -15.34
C ILE A 859 -10.77 -5.20 -14.98
N GLN A 860 -9.93 -4.70 -15.89
CA GLN A 860 -9.22 -3.43 -15.72
C GLN A 860 -10.22 -2.28 -15.72
N THR A 861 -11.18 -2.31 -16.64
CA THR A 861 -12.19 -1.26 -16.82
C THR A 861 -13.10 -1.17 -15.60
N ALA A 862 -13.69 -2.27 -15.13
CA ALA A 862 -14.52 -2.31 -13.94
C ALA A 862 -13.74 -1.92 -12.66
N GLY A 863 -12.42 -2.09 -12.67
CA GLY A 863 -11.55 -1.66 -11.57
C GLY A 863 -11.37 -0.14 -11.46
N VAL A 864 -11.58 0.61 -12.55
CA VAL A 864 -11.35 2.08 -12.59
C VAL A 864 -12.57 2.89 -13.05
N LEU A 865 -13.60 2.23 -13.58
CA LEU A 865 -14.80 2.84 -14.15
C LEU A 865 -16.05 2.20 -13.52
N HIS A 866 -16.92 3.03 -12.95
CA HIS A 866 -18.13 2.61 -12.28
C HIS A 866 -19.37 2.93 -13.13
N LYS A 867 -20.24 1.93 -13.28
CA LYS A 867 -21.48 2.02 -14.06
C LYS A 867 -22.68 1.76 -13.16
N GLU A 868 -23.64 2.68 -13.16
CA GLU A 868 -24.92 2.54 -12.45
C GLU A 868 -26.06 2.54 -13.48
N GLY A 869 -26.67 1.37 -13.69
CA GLY A 869 -27.60 1.17 -14.81
C GLY A 869 -26.91 1.34 -16.16
N ASP A 870 -27.37 2.30 -16.97
CA ASP A 870 -26.80 2.62 -18.28
C ASP A 870 -25.85 3.84 -18.27
N LYS A 871 -25.61 4.43 -17.10
CA LYS A 871 -24.79 5.64 -16.97
C LYS A 871 -23.49 5.36 -16.24
N TYR A 872 -22.41 5.99 -16.70
CA TYR A 872 -21.12 6.00 -16.02
C TYR A 872 -21.08 7.18 -15.05
N THR A 873 -20.96 6.89 -13.77
CA THR A 873 -21.16 7.88 -12.68
C THR A 873 -19.89 8.21 -11.91
N ALA A 874 -18.87 7.35 -11.95
CA ALA A 874 -17.61 7.59 -11.27
C ALA A 874 -16.43 6.89 -11.95
N THR A 875 -15.25 7.49 -11.87
CA THR A 875 -13.98 6.90 -12.31
C THR A 875 -12.88 7.28 -11.34
N ILE A 876 -11.80 6.49 -11.31
CA ILE A 876 -10.64 6.74 -10.47
C ILE A 876 -9.35 6.81 -11.29
N ILE A 877 -8.43 7.64 -10.84
CA ILE A 877 -7.01 7.54 -11.17
C ILE A 877 -6.32 6.93 -9.94
N ARG A 878 -5.68 5.77 -10.10
CA ARG A 878 -4.83 5.17 -9.07
C ARG A 878 -3.41 5.67 -9.27
N ILE A 879 -2.81 6.18 -8.21
CA ILE A 879 -1.48 6.76 -8.20
C ILE A 879 -0.66 5.97 -7.19
N TYR A 880 0.48 5.46 -7.63
CA TYR A 880 1.42 4.80 -6.73
C TYR A 880 2.45 5.85 -6.30
N VAL A 881 2.69 5.99 -5.00
CA VAL A 881 3.51 7.07 -4.44
C VAL A 881 4.77 6.51 -3.79
N ASP A 882 5.91 7.10 -4.15
CA ASP A 882 7.23 6.77 -3.63
C ASP A 882 7.72 7.90 -2.71
N LEU A 883 7.54 7.71 -1.41
CA LEU A 883 8.05 8.66 -0.43
C LEU A 883 9.42 8.22 0.05
N GLN A 884 10.45 8.97 -0.35
CA GLN A 884 11.81 8.75 0.14
C GLN A 884 11.88 8.98 1.65
N SER A 885 12.25 7.93 2.38
CA SER A 885 12.28 7.82 3.85
C SER A 885 13.30 8.72 4.57
N ASN A 886 14.06 9.54 3.86
CA ASN A 886 15.21 10.27 4.39
C ASN A 886 14.94 11.69 4.92
N SER A 887 13.69 12.17 4.94
CA SER A 887 13.38 13.51 5.46
C SER A 887 12.95 13.48 6.94
N ASP A 888 13.54 14.38 7.75
CA ASP A 888 13.25 14.54 9.18
C ASP A 888 11.80 15.02 9.50
N ASP A 889 10.97 15.23 8.48
CA ASP A 889 9.64 15.84 8.56
C ASP A 889 8.65 15.26 7.54
N MET A 890 8.26 13.99 7.73
CA MET A 890 7.24 13.29 6.93
C MET A 890 5.94 14.08 6.72
N THR A 891 5.54 14.91 7.69
CA THR A 891 4.34 15.75 7.58
C THR A 891 4.47 16.77 6.45
N LYS A 892 5.65 17.38 6.28
CA LYS A 892 5.88 18.32 5.16
C LYS A 892 5.87 17.63 3.82
N GLN A 893 6.41 16.41 3.71
CA GLN A 893 6.35 15.64 2.47
C GLN A 893 4.89 15.32 2.10
N PHE A 894 4.08 14.91 3.08
CA PHE A 894 2.66 14.69 2.83
C PHE A 894 1.92 15.99 2.44
N GLU A 895 2.26 17.13 3.05
CA GLU A 895 1.69 18.43 2.67
C GLU A 895 2.06 18.83 1.25
N GLN A 896 3.32 18.63 0.86
CA GLN A 896 3.80 18.87 -0.51
C GLN A 896 3.12 17.93 -1.51
N LEU A 897 2.93 16.66 -1.15
CA LEU A 897 2.20 15.69 -1.96
C LEU A 897 0.74 16.13 -2.20
N GLU A 898 0.05 16.58 -1.14
CA GLU A 898 -1.33 17.08 -1.25
C GLU A 898 -1.42 18.33 -2.14
N GLU A 899 -0.43 19.24 -2.02
CA GLU A 899 -0.34 20.46 -2.83
C GLU A 899 -0.05 20.14 -4.30
N GLU A 900 0.95 19.31 -4.59
CA GLU A 900 1.29 18.90 -5.96
C GLU A 900 0.12 18.17 -6.63
N PHE A 901 -0.57 17.26 -5.92
CA PHE A 901 -1.74 16.61 -6.51
C PHE A 901 -2.87 17.60 -6.78
N HIS A 902 -3.04 18.65 -5.97
CA HIS A 902 -4.01 19.70 -6.28
C HIS A 902 -3.62 20.54 -7.50
N GLU A 903 -2.32 20.78 -7.72
CA GLU A 903 -1.81 21.46 -8.92
C GLU A 903 -1.92 20.61 -10.19
N ASP A 904 -1.77 19.29 -10.07
CA ASP A 904 -1.85 18.34 -11.20
C ASP A 904 -3.29 18.09 -11.70
N LEU A 905 -4.31 18.45 -10.90
CA LEU A 905 -5.72 18.28 -11.28
C LEU A 905 -6.12 19.25 -12.40
N ALA A 906 -6.64 18.70 -13.49
CA ALA A 906 -7.23 19.45 -14.58
C ALA A 906 -8.72 19.73 -14.34
N ASP A 907 -9.36 20.46 -15.26
CA ASP A 907 -10.80 20.66 -15.25
C ASP A 907 -11.53 19.43 -15.84
N TYR A 908 -12.47 18.87 -15.08
CA TYR A 908 -13.28 17.72 -15.49
C TYR A 908 -14.70 18.12 -15.94
N GLY A 909 -14.97 19.41 -16.10
CA GLY A 909 -16.28 19.96 -16.49
C GLY A 909 -17.28 19.92 -15.34
N GLU A 910 -18.39 19.20 -15.52
CA GLU A 910 -19.41 19.05 -14.46
C GLU A 910 -19.04 17.98 -13.42
N ALA A 911 -17.99 17.19 -13.66
CA ALA A 911 -17.54 16.16 -12.74
C ALA A 911 -16.65 16.75 -11.62
N LYS A 912 -16.84 16.28 -10.40
CA LYS A 912 -16.08 16.72 -9.22
C LYS A 912 -14.92 15.76 -8.98
N SER A 913 -13.71 16.28 -8.84
CA SER A 913 -12.53 15.54 -8.41
C SER A 913 -12.33 15.64 -6.89
N ILE A 914 -11.91 14.53 -6.28
CA ILE A 914 -11.61 14.44 -4.85
C ILE A 914 -10.37 13.55 -4.72
N ILE A 915 -9.31 14.10 -4.13
CA ILE A 915 -8.08 13.36 -3.85
C ILE A 915 -8.23 12.65 -2.50
N THR A 916 -7.82 11.39 -2.43
CA THR A 916 -7.89 10.57 -1.22
C THR A 916 -6.89 9.44 -1.28
N GLY A 917 -6.66 8.78 -0.14
CA GLY A 917 -5.83 7.59 -0.03
C GLY A 917 -5.22 7.53 1.37
N ASN A 918 -4.44 6.51 1.66
CA ASN A 918 -4.05 6.22 3.04
C ASN A 918 -3.10 7.29 3.61
N LEU A 919 -2.17 7.78 2.79
CA LEU A 919 -1.22 8.83 3.18
C LEU A 919 -1.93 10.17 3.35
N LEU A 920 -2.82 10.53 2.42
CA LEU A 920 -3.58 11.79 2.51
C LEU A 920 -4.58 11.77 3.67
N ILE A 921 -5.21 10.63 3.95
CA ILE A 921 -6.05 10.48 5.17
C ILE A 921 -5.18 10.60 6.42
N THR A 922 -3.98 10.01 6.44
CA THR A 922 -3.03 10.16 7.56
C THR A 922 -2.65 11.62 7.77
N LEU A 923 -2.36 12.37 6.71
CA LEU A 923 -2.13 13.81 6.79
C LEU A 923 -3.35 14.56 7.32
N SER A 924 -4.54 14.20 6.83
CA SER A 924 -5.80 14.77 7.29
C SER A 924 -6.02 14.51 8.79
N ILE A 925 -5.68 13.32 9.30
CA ILE A 925 -5.67 12.99 10.73
C ILE A 925 -4.66 13.89 11.47
N LEU A 926 -3.44 14.04 10.97
CA LEU A 926 -2.38 14.86 11.60
C LEU A 926 -2.77 16.34 11.72
N LYS A 927 -3.23 16.96 10.63
CA LYS A 927 -3.69 18.36 10.59
C LYS A 927 -4.89 18.55 11.52
N ASN A 928 -5.93 17.74 11.36
CA ASN A 928 -7.14 17.84 12.17
C ASN A 928 -6.89 17.55 13.66
N MET A 929 -5.99 16.62 13.99
CA MET A 929 -5.63 16.32 15.37
C MET A 929 -5.01 17.55 16.05
N THR A 930 -4.08 18.22 15.38
CA THR A 930 -3.38 19.39 15.92
C THR A 930 -4.32 20.58 16.09
N GLU A 931 -5.07 20.93 15.03
CA GLU A 931 -6.03 22.05 15.08
C GLU A 931 -7.14 21.81 16.10
N SER A 932 -7.72 20.61 16.09
CA SER A 932 -8.79 20.24 17.00
C SER A 932 -8.32 20.20 18.46
N GLN A 933 -7.07 19.84 18.72
CA GLN A 933 -6.54 19.92 20.09
C GLN A 933 -6.40 21.35 20.58
N ILE A 934 -5.87 22.26 19.76
CA ILE A 934 -5.71 23.66 20.15
C ILE A 934 -7.09 24.25 20.47
N LEU A 935 -8.07 23.96 19.61
CA LEU A 935 -9.46 24.39 19.82
C LEU A 935 -10.06 23.77 21.10
N SER A 936 -9.99 22.45 21.27
CA SER A 936 -10.60 21.75 22.41
C SER A 936 -9.94 22.12 23.74
N THR A 937 -8.61 22.26 23.78
CA THR A 937 -7.87 22.74 24.97
C THR A 937 -8.28 24.17 25.31
N GLY A 938 -8.40 25.03 24.29
CA GLY A 938 -8.87 26.42 24.45
C GLY A 938 -10.29 26.48 25.02
N ILE A 939 -11.22 25.71 24.45
CA ILE A 939 -12.60 25.60 24.93
C ILE A 939 -12.62 25.08 26.38
N CYS A 940 -11.86 24.02 26.67
CA CYS A 940 -11.75 23.46 28.01
C CYS A 940 -11.26 24.50 29.03
N PHE A 941 -10.20 25.25 28.68
CA PHE A 941 -9.63 26.29 29.53
C PHE A 941 -10.64 27.41 29.81
N VAL A 942 -11.35 27.89 28.78
CA VAL A 942 -12.37 28.94 28.91
C VAL A 942 -13.56 28.46 29.75
N LEU A 943 -14.07 27.25 29.49
CA LEU A 943 -15.19 26.68 30.25
C LEU A 943 -14.81 26.46 31.72
N ALA A 944 -13.61 25.94 31.98
CA ALA A 944 -13.10 25.77 33.34
C ALA A 944 -12.97 27.13 34.06
N ALA A 945 -12.41 28.15 33.38
CA ALA A 945 -12.30 29.50 33.94
C ALA A 945 -13.69 30.09 34.27
N ILE A 946 -14.64 30.07 33.33
CA ILE A 946 -16.02 30.55 33.55
C ILE A 946 -16.65 29.86 34.76
N MET A 947 -16.47 28.54 34.84
CA MET A 947 -17.05 27.73 35.89
C MET A 947 -16.45 28.05 37.27
N LEU A 948 -15.12 28.19 37.38
CA LEU A 948 -14.47 28.61 38.63
C LEU A 948 -14.87 30.03 39.05
N ILE A 949 -15.01 30.95 38.09
CA ILE A 949 -15.51 32.30 38.33
C ILE A 949 -16.93 32.25 38.91
N LEU A 950 -17.80 31.41 38.35
CA LEU A 950 -19.18 31.23 38.81
C LEU A 950 -19.25 30.61 40.21
N ILE A 951 -18.43 29.60 40.50
CA ILE A 951 -18.35 28.97 41.83
C ILE A 951 -17.88 29.95 42.88
N TYR A 952 -16.71 30.57 42.65
CA TYR A 952 -16.08 31.42 43.65
C TYR A 952 -16.74 32.79 43.74
N ARG A 953 -17.53 33.18 42.74
CA ARG A 953 -18.19 34.48 42.59
C ARG A 953 -17.21 35.65 42.63
N ASP A 954 -15.97 35.39 42.19
CA ASP A 954 -14.89 36.37 42.14
C ASP A 954 -14.00 36.06 40.93
N PRO A 955 -13.95 36.96 39.93
CA PRO A 955 -13.23 36.70 38.69
C PRO A 955 -11.72 36.57 38.90
N VAL A 956 -11.16 37.32 39.84
CA VAL A 956 -9.72 37.28 40.11
C VAL A 956 -9.36 35.99 40.82
N LEU A 957 -10.18 35.56 41.79
CA LEU A 957 -9.95 34.30 42.50
C LEU A 957 -10.09 33.10 41.55
N GLY A 958 -11.09 33.10 40.66
CA GLY A 958 -11.26 32.06 39.64
C GLY A 958 -10.03 31.93 38.72
N LEU A 959 -9.50 33.05 38.24
CA LEU A 959 -8.29 33.05 37.41
C LEU A 959 -7.02 32.62 38.18
N ILE A 960 -6.90 32.98 39.47
CA ILE A 960 -5.77 32.53 40.30
C ILE A 960 -5.74 31.01 40.43
N VAL A 961 -6.91 30.36 40.53
CA VAL A 961 -7.03 28.90 40.63
C VAL A 961 -6.55 28.20 39.35
N MET A 962 -6.58 28.85 38.20
CA MET A 962 -6.10 28.30 36.92
C MET A 962 -4.57 28.35 36.74
N ILE A 963 -3.87 29.18 37.53
CA ILE A 963 -2.41 29.39 37.37
C ILE A 963 -1.61 28.09 37.46
N PRO A 964 -1.80 27.23 38.49
CA PRO A 964 -1.01 26.00 38.63
C PRO A 964 -1.16 25.08 37.42
N VAL A 965 -2.38 24.94 36.91
CA VAL A 965 -2.72 24.09 35.77
C VAL A 965 -2.12 24.62 34.49
N THR A 966 -2.17 25.94 34.27
CA THR A 966 -1.53 26.58 33.11
C THR A 966 -0.02 26.30 33.10
N ILE A 967 0.63 26.41 34.27
CA ILE A 967 2.06 26.11 34.42
C ILE A 967 2.35 24.64 34.12
N SER A 968 1.49 23.73 34.61
CA SER A 968 1.64 22.30 34.38
C SER A 968 1.50 21.91 32.91
N ILE A 969 0.61 22.55 32.15
CA ILE A 969 0.47 22.36 30.70
C ILE A 969 1.75 22.75 29.97
N VAL A 970 2.33 23.91 30.29
CA VAL A 970 3.60 24.36 29.70
C VAL A 970 4.74 23.39 30.05
N TRP A 971 4.81 22.95 31.31
CA TRP A 971 5.85 22.02 31.74
C TRP A 971 5.73 20.64 31.12
N VAL A 972 4.53 20.09 30.98
CA VAL A 972 4.36 18.76 30.36
C VAL A 972 4.69 18.80 28.87
N LEU A 973 4.21 19.81 28.13
CA LEU A 973 4.53 19.96 26.72
C LEU A 973 6.04 20.18 26.50
N GLY A 974 6.68 20.99 27.35
CA GLY A 974 8.14 21.16 27.29
C GLY A 974 8.90 19.87 27.62
N SER A 975 8.43 19.08 28.59
CA SER A 975 9.02 17.79 28.92
C SER A 975 8.88 16.76 27.80
N MET A 976 7.81 16.80 26.99
CA MET A 976 7.66 15.93 25.84
C MET A 976 8.82 16.10 24.84
N TYR A 977 9.25 17.35 24.59
CA TYR A 977 10.41 17.63 23.75
C TYR A 977 11.70 17.02 24.33
N PHE A 978 11.99 17.23 25.62
CA PHE A 978 13.21 16.70 26.24
C PHE A 978 13.25 15.18 26.32
N ILE A 979 12.09 14.53 26.43
CA ILE A 979 11.97 13.07 26.43
C ILE A 979 12.01 12.49 25.01
N GLY A 980 11.77 13.32 23.98
CA GLY A 980 11.69 12.90 22.58
C GLY A 980 10.35 12.24 22.22
N TYR A 981 9.27 12.56 22.94
CA TYR A 981 7.93 12.06 22.63
C TYR A 981 7.20 13.01 21.68
N THR A 982 6.43 12.43 20.77
CA THR A 982 5.59 13.17 19.82
C THR A 982 4.18 13.38 20.36
N LEU A 983 3.48 14.38 19.80
CA LEU A 983 2.03 14.53 19.95
C LEU A 983 1.35 13.50 19.06
N ASN A 984 0.88 12.42 19.67
CA ASN A 984 0.08 11.37 19.04
C ASN A 984 -1.37 11.43 19.55
N ILE A 985 -2.24 10.56 19.01
CA ILE A 985 -3.68 10.58 19.33
C ILE A 985 -3.97 10.41 20.83
N LEU A 986 -3.10 9.76 21.60
CA LEU A 986 -3.26 9.62 23.05
C LEU A 986 -2.63 10.79 23.81
N THR A 987 -1.35 11.09 23.56
CA THR A 987 -0.60 12.12 24.31
C THR A 987 -1.19 13.51 24.12
N ILE A 988 -1.83 13.76 22.98
CA ILE A 988 -2.49 15.03 22.70
C ILE A 988 -3.64 15.32 23.68
N THR A 989 -4.41 14.29 24.06
CA THR A 989 -5.52 14.40 25.02
C THR A 989 -5.05 14.78 26.44
N VAL A 990 -3.78 14.55 26.77
CA VAL A 990 -3.24 14.79 28.11
C VAL A 990 -3.36 16.26 28.51
N THR A 991 -3.19 17.19 27.58
CA THR A 991 -3.30 18.64 27.87
C THR A 991 -4.70 19.03 28.35
N SER A 992 -5.75 18.50 27.72
CA SER A 992 -7.15 18.69 28.16
C SER A 992 -7.46 17.92 29.46
N ILE A 993 -6.93 16.70 29.63
CA ILE A 993 -7.05 15.95 30.90
C ILE A 993 -6.37 16.71 32.04
N THR A 994 -5.25 17.39 31.77
CA THR A 994 -4.54 18.23 32.75
C THR A 994 -5.44 19.31 33.31
N ILE A 995 -6.29 19.90 32.47
CA ILE A 995 -7.25 20.92 32.90
C ILE A 995 -8.30 20.28 33.82
N GLY A 996 -8.89 19.16 33.43
CA GLY A 996 -9.87 18.47 34.27
C GLY A 996 -9.29 18.06 35.61
N VAL A 997 -8.30 17.16 35.59
CA VAL A 997 -7.77 16.52 36.80
C VAL A 997 -6.82 17.43 37.58
N GLY A 998 -6.05 18.28 36.91
CA GLY A 998 -5.07 19.15 37.57
C GLY A 998 -5.68 20.31 38.35
N ILE A 999 -6.88 20.78 37.95
CA ILE A 999 -7.59 21.87 38.64
C ILE A 999 -8.01 21.45 40.06
N ASP A 1000 -8.28 20.16 40.28
CA ASP A 1000 -8.80 19.65 41.55
C ASP A 1000 -7.91 20.02 42.74
N TYR A 1001 -6.60 19.85 42.61
CA TYR A 1001 -5.63 20.23 43.65
C TYR A 1001 -5.70 21.73 43.99
N SER A 1002 -5.90 22.56 42.97
CA SER A 1002 -6.04 24.01 43.13
C SER A 1002 -7.36 24.38 43.82
N CYS A 1003 -8.44 23.68 43.51
CA CYS A 1003 -9.74 23.82 44.16
C CYS A 1003 -9.70 23.46 45.64
N TYR A 1004 -9.06 22.35 46.02
CA TYR A 1004 -8.92 21.94 47.43
C TYR A 1004 -8.13 22.95 48.25
N ILE A 1005 -6.98 23.40 47.73
CA ILE A 1005 -6.13 24.39 48.40
C ILE A 1005 -6.87 25.72 48.55
N THR A 1006 -7.52 26.20 47.49
CA THR A 1006 -8.22 27.49 47.52
C THR A 1006 -9.41 27.48 48.45
N THR A 1007 -10.20 26.40 48.45
CA THR A 1007 -11.36 26.25 49.34
C THR A 1007 -10.93 26.22 50.81
N ARG A 1008 -9.84 25.50 51.12
CA ARG A 1008 -9.30 25.47 52.49
C ARG A 1008 -8.69 26.80 52.90
N PHE A 1009 -7.91 27.43 52.02
CA PHE A 1009 -7.33 28.75 52.26
C PHE A 1009 -8.43 29.77 52.57
N ARG A 1010 -9.52 29.77 51.78
CA ARG A 1010 -10.68 30.63 52.01
C ARG A 1010 -11.31 30.39 53.39
N LEU A 1011 -11.53 29.12 53.73
CA LEU A 1011 -12.15 28.75 55.01
C LEU A 1011 -11.30 29.20 56.20
N VAL A 1012 -9.97 29.02 56.15
CA VAL A 1012 -9.08 29.45 57.24
C VAL A 1012 -8.90 30.96 57.26
N ALA A 1013 -8.80 31.62 56.11
CA ALA A 1013 -8.67 33.06 56.00
C ALA A 1013 -9.91 33.78 56.54
N ASP A 1014 -11.11 33.29 56.24
CA ASP A 1014 -12.37 33.83 56.77
C ASP A 1014 -12.52 33.60 58.29
N GLN A 1015 -11.96 32.51 58.83
CA GLN A 1015 -12.02 32.22 60.27
C GLN A 1015 -10.98 32.99 61.10
N THR A 1016 -9.77 33.19 60.56
CA THR A 1016 -8.63 33.69 61.35
C THR A 1016 -8.23 35.13 61.01
N GLY A 1017 -8.55 35.65 59.83
CA GLY A 1017 -8.14 36.99 59.37
C GLY A 1017 -6.63 37.17 59.11
N ASP A 1018 -5.84 36.10 59.29
CA ASP A 1018 -4.38 36.08 59.15
C ASP A 1018 -3.97 35.26 57.92
N VAL A 1019 -3.36 35.95 56.94
CA VAL A 1019 -2.93 35.36 55.67
C VAL A 1019 -1.84 34.31 55.87
N THR A 1020 -0.90 34.55 56.78
CA THR A 1020 0.24 33.64 57.00
C THR A 1020 -0.20 32.35 57.69
N LYS A 1021 -1.08 32.47 58.69
CA LYS A 1021 -1.73 31.30 59.31
C LYS A 1021 -2.60 30.54 58.31
N ALA A 1022 -3.34 31.25 57.45
CA ALA A 1022 -4.15 30.61 56.41
C ALA A 1022 -3.31 29.77 55.44
N VAL A 1023 -2.17 30.26 54.98
CA VAL A 1023 -1.22 29.49 54.14
C VAL A 1023 -0.69 28.27 54.90
N THR A 1024 -0.20 28.48 56.12
CA THR A 1024 0.48 27.44 56.89
C THR A 1024 -0.46 26.30 57.25
N GLU A 1025 -1.69 26.61 57.66
CA GLU A 1025 -2.72 25.62 58.01
C GLU A 1025 -3.27 24.88 56.79
N THR A 1026 -3.37 25.58 55.64
CA THR A 1026 -3.81 24.96 54.38
C THR A 1026 -2.82 23.91 53.91
N ILE A 1027 -1.52 24.26 53.87
CA ILE A 1027 -0.47 23.34 53.42
C ILE A 1027 -0.28 22.21 54.44
N SER A 1028 -0.26 22.50 55.75
CA SER A 1028 -0.01 21.48 56.77
C SER A 1028 -1.10 20.40 56.80
N ARG A 1029 -2.39 20.79 56.77
CA ARG A 1029 -3.51 19.84 56.85
C ARG A 1029 -3.90 19.29 55.50
N THR A 1030 -4.30 20.16 54.57
CA THR A 1030 -4.86 19.73 53.29
C THR A 1030 -3.76 19.23 52.35
N GLY A 1031 -2.56 19.81 52.41
CA GLY A 1031 -1.41 19.31 51.62
C GLY A 1031 -1.09 17.84 51.90
N SER A 1032 -1.20 17.39 53.16
CA SER A 1032 -0.95 15.97 53.51
C SER A 1032 -1.92 14.99 52.86
N ALA A 1033 -3.20 15.38 52.72
CA ALA A 1033 -4.22 14.58 52.03
C ALA A 1033 -4.01 14.61 50.52
N ILE A 1034 -3.69 15.79 49.96
CA ILE A 1034 -3.41 15.97 48.54
C ILE A 1034 -2.18 15.16 48.11
N VAL A 1035 -1.12 15.05 48.92
CA VAL A 1035 0.06 14.23 48.54
C VAL A 1035 -0.32 12.77 48.35
N ILE A 1036 -1.16 12.22 49.23
CA ILE A 1036 -1.60 10.82 49.13
C ILE A 1036 -2.44 10.63 47.87
N ALA A 1037 -3.38 11.55 47.60
CA ALA A 1037 -4.20 11.53 46.40
C ALA A 1037 -3.36 11.64 45.11
N ALA A 1038 -2.41 12.58 45.07
CA ALA A 1038 -1.52 12.78 43.93
C ALA A 1038 -0.62 11.55 43.69
N LEU A 1039 -0.07 10.94 44.73
CA LEU A 1039 0.71 9.71 44.61
C LEU A 1039 -0.14 8.55 44.10
N SER A 1040 -1.37 8.37 44.58
CA SER A 1040 -2.24 7.30 44.08
C SER A 1040 -2.57 7.47 42.60
N SER A 1041 -2.87 8.69 42.15
CA SER A 1041 -3.15 8.97 40.75
C SER A 1041 -1.89 8.82 39.89
N MET A 1042 -0.75 9.35 40.34
CA MET A 1042 0.55 9.22 39.65
C MET A 1042 0.92 7.75 39.42
N PHE A 1043 0.84 6.90 40.44
CA PHE A 1043 1.13 5.48 40.26
C PHE A 1043 0.05 4.76 39.45
N GLY A 1044 -1.22 5.15 39.57
CA GLY A 1044 -2.31 4.60 38.77
C GLY A 1044 -2.07 4.78 37.26
N PHE A 1045 -1.66 5.98 36.84
CA PHE A 1045 -1.25 6.23 35.46
C PHE A 1045 0.14 5.66 35.15
N GLY A 1046 1.06 5.68 36.11
CA GLY A 1046 2.40 5.14 35.95
C GLY A 1046 2.45 3.65 35.63
N VAL A 1047 1.39 2.87 35.95
CA VAL A 1047 1.31 1.45 35.54
C VAL A 1047 1.27 1.29 34.03
N LEU A 1048 0.66 2.25 33.31
CA LEU A 1048 0.66 2.23 31.85
C LEU A 1048 2.07 2.35 31.28
N ALA A 1049 3.09 2.78 32.05
CA ALA A 1049 4.48 2.74 31.60
C ALA A 1049 4.98 1.31 31.28
N PHE A 1050 4.27 0.28 31.73
CA PHE A 1050 4.52 -1.13 31.39
C PHE A 1050 3.61 -1.66 30.29
N ALA A 1051 2.80 -0.81 29.65
CA ALA A 1051 1.99 -1.22 28.52
C ALA A 1051 2.90 -1.63 27.35
N PRO A 1052 2.62 -2.76 26.68
CA PRO A 1052 3.41 -3.21 25.54
C PRO A 1052 3.23 -2.30 24.32
N ILE A 1053 2.19 -1.46 24.30
CA ILE A 1053 1.88 -0.57 23.18
C ILE A 1053 2.46 0.83 23.45
N PRO A 1054 3.41 1.32 22.61
CA PRO A 1054 4.15 2.55 22.89
C PRO A 1054 3.27 3.80 23.11
N PRO A 1055 2.22 4.09 22.31
CA PRO A 1055 1.34 5.23 22.56
C PRO A 1055 0.67 5.20 23.95
N GLN A 1056 0.28 4.01 24.44
CA GLN A 1056 -0.30 3.86 25.78
C GLN A 1056 0.76 4.07 26.88
N GLN A 1057 1.97 3.57 26.64
CA GLN A 1057 3.11 3.79 27.51
C GLN A 1057 3.43 5.27 27.68
N GLN A 1058 3.56 5.98 26.56
CA GLN A 1058 3.81 7.43 26.52
C GLN A 1058 2.67 8.19 27.21
N PHE A 1059 1.41 7.84 26.93
CA PHE A 1059 0.25 8.44 27.59
C PHE A 1059 0.30 8.28 29.11
N GLY A 1060 0.63 7.07 29.59
CA GLY A 1060 0.80 6.78 31.02
C GLY A 1060 1.85 7.64 31.70
N ILE A 1061 3.04 7.68 31.10
CA ILE A 1061 4.19 8.44 31.61
C ILE A 1061 3.90 9.94 31.61
N ILE A 1062 3.43 10.49 30.50
CA ILE A 1062 3.12 11.91 30.35
C ILE A 1062 1.98 12.32 31.29
N THR A 1063 0.95 11.49 31.46
CA THR A 1063 -0.12 11.79 32.42
C THR A 1063 0.37 11.72 33.87
N ALA A 1064 1.22 10.76 34.22
CA ALA A 1064 1.83 10.72 35.56
C ALA A 1064 2.70 11.96 35.84
N ILE A 1065 3.53 12.38 34.88
CA ILE A 1065 4.34 13.61 34.96
C ILE A 1065 3.44 14.84 35.10
N THR A 1066 2.36 14.89 34.34
CA THR A 1066 1.36 15.98 34.41
C THR A 1066 0.79 16.12 35.81
N LEU A 1067 0.37 15.02 36.44
CA LEU A 1067 -0.19 15.04 37.79
C LEU A 1067 0.86 15.48 38.83
N ILE A 1068 2.12 15.06 38.66
CA ILE A 1068 3.24 15.54 39.48
C ILE A 1068 3.39 17.05 39.32
N TYR A 1069 3.37 17.57 38.09
CA TYR A 1069 3.48 19.00 37.84
C TYR A 1069 2.30 19.78 38.40
N ALA A 1070 1.06 19.27 38.25
CA ALA A 1070 -0.15 19.89 38.80
C ALA A 1070 -0.11 19.93 40.33
N PHE A 1071 0.37 18.85 40.95
CA PHE A 1071 0.57 18.77 42.39
C PHE A 1071 1.63 19.76 42.88
N ILE A 1072 2.81 19.76 42.25
CA ILE A 1072 3.94 20.63 42.60
C ILE A 1072 3.54 22.10 42.43
N SER A 1073 2.93 22.45 41.30
CA SER A 1073 2.49 23.83 41.04
C SER A 1073 1.41 24.27 42.04
N SER A 1074 0.47 23.39 42.37
CA SER A 1074 -0.61 23.69 43.32
C SER A 1074 -0.09 23.86 44.75
N ILE A 1075 0.90 23.08 45.21
CA ILE A 1075 1.42 23.21 46.57
C ILE A 1075 2.44 24.34 46.71
N LEU A 1076 3.34 24.51 45.73
CA LEU A 1076 4.43 25.47 45.85
C LEU A 1076 4.01 26.89 45.44
N ILE A 1077 3.19 27.03 44.39
CA ILE A 1077 2.94 28.32 43.74
C ILE A 1077 1.62 28.93 44.21
N LEU A 1078 0.53 28.15 44.18
CA LEU A 1078 -0.82 28.67 44.46
C LEU A 1078 -0.95 29.36 45.83
N PRO A 1079 -0.45 28.82 46.96
CA PRO A 1079 -0.61 29.46 48.26
C PRO A 1079 0.11 30.80 48.34
N LEU A 1080 1.24 30.95 47.63
CA LEU A 1080 2.00 32.19 47.58
C LEU A 1080 1.26 33.26 46.75
N VAL A 1081 0.63 32.86 45.65
CA VAL A 1081 -0.21 33.76 44.83
C VAL A 1081 -1.45 34.19 45.63
N LEU A 1082 -2.13 33.24 46.27
CA LEU A 1082 -3.27 33.51 47.15
C LEU A 1082 -2.88 34.44 48.32
N ALA A 1083 -1.71 34.25 48.92
CA ALA A 1083 -1.22 35.11 49.98
C ALA A 1083 -1.00 36.55 49.51
N ARG A 1084 -0.35 36.76 48.36
CA ARG A 1084 -0.15 38.09 47.77
C ARG A 1084 -1.47 38.77 47.43
N TRP A 1085 -2.38 38.03 46.80
CA TRP A 1085 -3.71 38.52 46.49
C TRP A 1085 -4.51 38.89 47.75
N ALA A 1086 -4.46 38.05 48.79
CA ALA A 1086 -5.12 38.30 50.07
C ALA A 1086 -4.56 39.55 50.78
N ILE A 1087 -3.24 39.75 50.77
CA ILE A 1087 -2.59 40.96 51.33
C ILE A 1087 -3.05 42.21 50.56
N TRP A 1088 -3.03 42.14 49.22
CA TRP A 1088 -3.48 43.25 48.36
C TRP A 1088 -4.96 43.59 48.61
N ARG A 1089 -5.82 42.58 48.71
CA ARG A 1089 -7.26 42.74 48.93
C ARG A 1089 -7.56 43.25 50.34
N LYS A 1090 -6.88 42.75 51.38
CA LYS A 1090 -6.97 43.27 52.75
C LYS A 1090 -6.60 44.75 52.79
N LYS A 1091 -5.54 45.16 52.08
CA LYS A 1091 -5.11 46.57 51.99
C LYS A 1091 -6.12 47.48 51.26
N ARG A 1092 -6.81 46.99 50.22
CA ARG A 1092 -7.78 47.79 49.45
C ARG A 1092 -9.21 47.79 50.01
N LYS A 1093 -9.69 46.64 50.51
CA LYS A 1093 -11.11 46.42 50.87
C LYS A 1093 -11.34 46.25 52.38
N GLY A 1094 -10.30 46.11 53.20
CA GLY A 1094 -10.40 45.93 54.65
C GLY A 1094 -10.68 44.50 55.12
N TYR A 1095 -11.04 43.58 54.21
CA TYR A 1095 -11.30 42.17 54.50
C TYR A 1095 -10.68 41.28 53.42
N ILE A 1096 -10.44 39.99 53.75
CA ILE A 1096 -9.77 39.04 52.85
C ILE A 1096 -10.77 38.47 51.84
N ILE A 1097 -11.85 37.81 52.28
CA ILE A 1097 -12.86 37.23 51.36
C ILE A 1097 -14.28 37.65 51.78
N SER A 1098 -14.69 37.39 53.01
CA SER A 1098 -16.04 37.76 53.51
C SER A 1098 -16.05 39.12 54.23
N PRO A 1099 -17.05 40.00 54.02
CA PRO A 1099 -17.10 41.38 54.56
C PRO A 1099 -17.47 41.49 56.06
N GLY A 1100 -17.45 40.40 56.84
CA GLY A 1100 -17.82 40.41 58.27
C GLY A 1100 -16.66 39.99 59.17
N PRO A 1101 -16.59 40.49 60.43
CA PRO A 1101 -15.54 40.08 61.37
C PRO A 1101 -15.65 38.58 61.69
N PRO A 1102 -14.53 37.90 61.96
CA PRO A 1102 -14.52 36.48 62.27
C PRO A 1102 -15.37 36.20 63.52
N LYS A 1103 -16.25 35.20 63.45
CA LYS A 1103 -16.97 34.70 64.63
C LYS A 1103 -16.02 33.85 65.48
N ARG A 1104 -15.95 34.13 66.79
CA ARG A 1104 -15.20 33.30 67.74
C ARG A 1104 -15.86 31.92 67.89
N SER A 1105 -15.10 30.95 68.39
CA SER A 1105 -15.55 29.56 68.63
C SER A 1105 -16.72 29.43 69.62
N ASP A 1106 -17.05 30.50 70.34
CA ASP A 1106 -18.17 30.63 71.28
C ASP A 1106 -19.42 31.30 70.65
N GLY A 1107 -19.37 31.69 69.37
CA GLY A 1107 -20.48 32.36 68.67
C GLY A 1107 -20.52 33.89 68.82
N SER A 1108 -19.59 34.51 69.55
CA SER A 1108 -19.53 35.97 69.68
C SER A 1108 -18.87 36.65 68.47
N THR A 1109 -19.37 37.84 68.10
CA THR A 1109 -18.81 38.69 67.04
C THR A 1109 -17.69 39.56 67.61
N ALA A 1110 -16.51 39.54 66.98
CA ALA A 1110 -15.41 40.41 67.39
C ALA A 1110 -15.72 41.88 67.07
N ASN A 1111 -15.50 42.76 68.05
CA ASN A 1111 -15.76 44.19 67.95
C ASN A 1111 -14.74 44.85 67.00
N PRO A 1112 -15.13 45.67 66.00
CA PRO A 1112 -14.22 46.20 64.98
C PRO A 1112 -13.09 47.13 65.49
N LYS A 1113 -13.15 47.57 66.76
CA LYS A 1113 -12.18 48.51 67.34
C LYS A 1113 -10.89 47.86 67.85
N ASP A 1114 -10.81 46.54 67.97
CA ASP A 1114 -9.63 45.86 68.55
C ASP A 1114 -8.59 45.38 67.50
N ILE A 1115 -8.75 45.71 66.21
CA ILE A 1115 -7.97 45.13 65.10
C ILE A 1115 -6.93 46.13 64.50
N VAL A 1116 -6.85 47.36 65.01
CA VAL A 1116 -5.98 48.41 64.42
C VAL A 1116 -4.55 48.46 65.02
N GLU A 1117 -4.28 47.77 66.13
CA GLU A 1117 -2.91 47.67 66.68
C GLU A 1117 -2.52 46.20 66.93
N GLN A 1118 -2.02 45.50 65.90
CA GLN A 1118 -1.00 44.43 65.99
C GLN A 1118 -0.57 43.90 64.62
#